data_AF-A0AA86QLS2-F1
#
_entry.id   AF-A0AA86QLS2-F1
#
_cell.length_a   1.000
_cell.length_b   1.000
_cell.length_c   1.000
_cell.angle_alpha   90.00
_cell.angle_beta   90.00
_cell.angle_gamma   90.00
#
_symmetry.space_group_name_H-M   'P 1'
#
loop_
_entity.id
_entity.type
_entity.pdbx_description
1 polymer ?
#
loop_
_entity_poly.entity_id
_entity_poly.type
_entity_poly.pdbx_seq_one_letter_code
_entity_poly.pdbx_strand_id
1 'polypeptide(L)'
;MLCYTEDGENVTTARSIHYLIRFLDKHHGSSDTSTPKQSICLYYFNLSYDAKFILTTKYAISDVIQQGSKQLAFTIYRKGYSIVFRDAYRLFSPDTSISKLPSMFFNKQDQQNIFKELMPYNYYTKERYLNNIGSITESLEFLPSGTTHEDFTKAINRAEALLDEDSYDMYKYCKFYCEQDVKILAKAVMIFRDNLRQQYEPLNIHLDLYNYLTISSLAMDVQYRLGCFNGCYKVSGLLRHFLQQFVIGGRCMTSSNRRVLKTEPNTQIVDFDAVSLYPSAMRIMYYPSGPASSLNDDQIAFYNNPANLFNITLDQDSSDQKTLYLEVKLKRNQQFIPRQFPLVSTIDDDGVRQFSNNFDESISYFYDHVSLQDLVEFQHIEYQIVSGVYFQERNYTIRDVVQQMFNKRAELKELKNPAQIIYKLMLNSAYGKMIEKIHPTQTLVLDKLEFYKLVLKQSSNIDNVVQTGGKYVVTLKQEIADQSTFTFGGVLVLSVSKRIMNQVMCTAEDNKLDIYYQDTDSMQINKASLNVLQEAYQNKYQRQLIGSAMGQFHSDFKSELGEVQHADQAVYISKKVYCARLVIDASKNIYDYHVRMKGVSLGAISVEAENNFKGDFIKLYEYLFNQNPIKFDLCATKPIFEYKGYRVFTKDSFIRQLAFPLNKHEK
;
A
#
# COMPACT_ATOMS: atom_id res chain seq x y z
N MET A 1 25.34 0.05 -5.31
CA MET A 1 24.24 -0.37 -6.21
C MET A 1 24.40 -1.85 -6.51
N LEU A 2 23.30 -2.58 -6.63
CA LEU A 2 23.30 -3.97 -7.09
C LEU A 2 23.27 -4.01 -8.62
N CYS A 3 24.11 -4.82 -9.27
CA CYS A 3 24.19 -4.94 -10.72
C CYS A 3 23.88 -6.38 -11.17
N TYR A 4 22.94 -6.52 -12.12
CA TYR A 4 22.61 -7.78 -12.80
C TYR A 4 22.96 -7.70 -14.28
N THR A 5 23.52 -8.78 -14.84
CA THR A 5 23.62 -9.00 -16.29
C THR A 5 22.44 -9.85 -16.80
N GLU A 6 22.22 -9.90 -18.11
CA GLU A 6 21.04 -10.48 -18.79
C GLU A 6 20.83 -12.00 -18.57
N ASP A 7 21.89 -12.71 -18.25
CA ASP A 7 21.93 -14.11 -17.79
C ASP A 7 21.48 -14.28 -16.33
N GLY A 8 21.48 -13.19 -15.55
CA GLY A 8 20.99 -13.17 -14.17
C GLY A 8 21.83 -14.00 -13.19
N GLU A 9 23.02 -14.46 -13.60
CA GLU A 9 23.91 -15.30 -12.78
C GLU A 9 25.00 -14.48 -12.06
N ASN A 10 25.40 -13.31 -12.59
CA ASN A 10 26.45 -12.49 -12.01
C ASN A 10 25.89 -11.28 -11.24
N VAL A 11 26.02 -11.32 -9.90
CA VAL A 11 25.64 -10.23 -9.00
C VAL A 11 26.91 -9.50 -8.55
N THR A 12 27.04 -8.22 -8.90
CA THR A 12 28.16 -7.39 -8.44
C THR A 12 27.69 -6.12 -7.75
N THR A 13 28.54 -5.53 -6.90
CA THR A 13 28.32 -4.22 -6.30
C THR A 13 29.09 -3.16 -7.08
N ALA A 14 28.38 -2.11 -7.53
CA ALA A 14 29.01 -0.97 -8.19
C ALA A 14 29.16 0.21 -7.21
N ARG A 15 30.37 0.80 -7.20
CA ARG A 15 30.76 1.94 -6.33
C ARG A 15 29.96 3.21 -6.62
N SER A 16 29.69 3.51 -7.89
CA SER A 16 28.82 4.61 -8.32
C SER A 16 28.39 4.45 -9.78
N ILE A 17 27.36 5.17 -10.21
CA ILE A 17 26.91 5.18 -11.62
C ILE A 17 28.02 5.68 -12.55
N HIS A 18 28.77 6.70 -12.12
CA HIS A 18 29.90 7.23 -12.88
C HIS A 18 31.03 6.21 -13.00
N TYR A 19 31.28 5.43 -11.95
CA TYR A 19 32.26 4.35 -12.00
C TYR A 19 31.80 3.23 -12.95
N LEU A 20 30.55 2.80 -12.87
CA LEU A 20 29.99 1.78 -13.76
C LEU A 20 30.08 2.24 -15.22
N ILE A 21 29.65 3.46 -15.53
CA ILE A 21 29.71 3.99 -16.89
C ILE A 21 31.16 4.12 -17.37
N ARG A 22 32.09 4.58 -16.53
CA ARG A 22 33.53 4.62 -16.88
C ARG A 22 34.11 3.22 -17.10
N PHE A 23 33.69 2.23 -16.32
CA PHE A 23 34.09 0.84 -16.49
C PHE A 23 33.60 0.31 -17.84
N LEU A 24 32.32 0.51 -18.17
CA LEU A 24 31.76 0.12 -19.46
C LEU A 24 32.48 0.83 -20.63
N ASP A 25 32.74 2.14 -20.49
CA ASP A 25 33.48 2.93 -21.49
C ASP A 25 34.94 2.44 -21.66
N LYS A 26 35.57 1.85 -20.64
CA LYS A 26 36.97 1.38 -20.67
C LYS A 26 37.11 -0.05 -21.20
N HIS A 27 36.13 -0.92 -20.95
CA HIS A 27 36.25 -2.36 -21.18
C HIS A 27 35.45 -2.88 -22.38
N HIS A 28 34.60 -2.06 -23.01
CA HIS A 28 33.82 -2.48 -24.19
C HIS A 28 34.07 -1.55 -25.39
N GLY A 29 34.34 -2.18 -26.55
CA GLY A 29 34.84 -1.54 -27.77
C GLY A 29 33.92 -0.47 -28.38
N SER A 30 34.49 0.31 -29.29
CA SER A 30 33.94 1.53 -29.92
C SER A 30 32.77 1.32 -30.90
N SER A 31 31.95 0.27 -30.77
CA SER A 31 30.80 0.09 -31.67
C SER A 31 29.58 0.86 -31.14
N ASP A 32 29.31 2.03 -31.72
CA ASP A 32 28.02 2.73 -31.61
C ASP A 32 26.96 1.99 -32.46
N THR A 33 26.57 0.78 -32.04
CA THR A 33 25.33 0.18 -32.57
C THR A 33 24.16 0.70 -31.75
N SER A 34 23.16 1.25 -32.42
CA SER A 34 21.93 1.80 -31.83
C SER A 34 21.05 0.76 -31.13
N THR A 35 21.35 -0.52 -31.30
CA THR A 35 20.66 -1.64 -30.66
C THR A 35 21.47 -2.14 -29.46
N PRO A 36 20.89 -2.21 -28.25
CA PRO A 36 21.56 -2.79 -27.08
C PRO A 36 21.86 -4.27 -27.33
N LYS A 37 23.06 -4.72 -26.95
CA LYS A 37 23.49 -6.11 -26.99
C LYS A 37 23.30 -6.81 -25.65
N GLN A 38 23.26 -6.05 -24.55
CA GLN A 38 23.13 -6.56 -23.18
C GLN A 38 22.42 -5.55 -22.27
N SER A 39 21.54 -6.04 -21.38
CA SER A 39 20.88 -5.24 -20.35
C SER A 39 21.51 -5.40 -18.97
N ILE A 40 21.65 -4.28 -18.24
CA ILE A 40 22.08 -4.22 -16.86
C ILE A 40 20.96 -3.66 -15.99
N CYS A 41 20.49 -4.38 -14.96
CA CYS A 41 19.50 -3.83 -14.02
C CYS A 41 20.12 -3.45 -12.68
N LEU A 42 19.81 -2.22 -12.26
CA LEU A 42 20.22 -1.62 -11.01
C LEU A 42 19.01 -1.40 -10.10
N TYR A 43 19.00 -2.08 -8.96
CA TYR A 43 17.97 -1.91 -7.95
C TYR A 43 18.36 -0.85 -6.92
N TYR A 44 17.41 0.04 -6.67
CA TYR A 44 17.44 1.05 -5.62
C TYR A 44 16.27 0.83 -4.67
N PHE A 45 16.47 1.07 -3.38
CA PHE A 45 15.38 1.07 -2.42
C PHE A 45 14.85 2.50 -2.28
N ASN A 46 13.71 2.79 -2.92
CA ASN A 46 13.16 4.14 -3.15
C ASN A 46 13.94 4.95 -4.19
N LEU A 47 13.95 4.48 -5.44
CA LEU A 47 14.61 5.11 -6.60
C LEU A 47 14.26 6.59 -6.79
N SER A 48 13.08 7.03 -6.31
CA SER A 48 12.59 8.40 -6.48
C SER A 48 13.56 9.47 -5.97
N TYR A 49 14.33 9.16 -4.91
CA TYR A 49 15.34 10.07 -4.37
C TYR A 49 16.55 10.15 -5.29
N ASP A 50 17.21 9.01 -5.55
CA ASP A 50 18.41 8.91 -6.39
C ASP A 50 18.18 9.38 -7.83
N ALA A 51 17.00 9.13 -8.37
CA ALA A 51 16.62 9.56 -9.70
C ALA A 51 16.76 11.07 -9.87
N LYS A 52 16.54 11.89 -8.83
CA LYS A 52 16.69 13.35 -8.94
C LYS A 52 18.12 13.77 -9.23
N PHE A 53 19.11 13.02 -8.75
CA PHE A 53 20.51 13.26 -9.05
C PHE A 53 20.88 12.68 -10.42
N ILE A 54 20.40 11.46 -10.73
CA ILE A 54 20.76 10.74 -11.96
C ILE A 54 20.13 11.39 -13.20
N LEU A 55 18.89 11.87 -13.10
CA LEU A 55 18.20 12.51 -14.22
C LEU A 55 18.91 13.78 -14.71
N THR A 56 19.65 14.46 -13.82
CA THR A 56 20.45 15.66 -14.12
C THR A 56 21.83 15.39 -14.70
N THR A 57 22.21 14.12 -14.86
CA THR A 57 23.49 13.75 -15.48
C THR A 57 23.49 14.02 -16.99
N LYS A 58 24.68 14.03 -17.59
CA LYS A 58 24.87 14.22 -19.04
C LYS A 58 24.41 13.05 -19.94
N TYR A 59 23.98 11.93 -19.36
CA TYR A 59 23.68 10.72 -20.13
C TYR A 59 22.28 10.77 -20.76
N ALA A 60 22.08 10.16 -21.93
CA ALA A 60 20.75 10.05 -22.53
C ALA A 60 19.85 9.16 -21.65
N ILE A 61 18.59 9.57 -21.45
CA ILE A 61 17.64 8.89 -20.56
C ILE A 61 16.36 8.60 -21.35
N SER A 62 15.87 7.37 -21.23
CA SER A 62 14.65 6.89 -21.86
C SER A 62 13.78 6.12 -20.87
N ASP A 63 12.60 5.68 -21.33
CA ASP A 63 11.72 4.75 -20.64
C ASP A 63 11.42 5.17 -19.19
N VAL A 64 11.14 6.45 -19.00
CA VAL A 64 10.90 7.04 -17.69
C VAL A 64 9.49 6.65 -17.23
N ILE A 65 9.44 5.69 -16.31
CA ILE A 65 8.19 5.19 -15.73
C ILE A 65 7.99 5.81 -14.36
N GLN A 66 6.93 6.60 -14.23
CA GLN A 66 6.53 7.28 -13.00
C GLN A 66 5.11 6.90 -12.60
N GLN A 67 4.85 6.93 -11.29
CA GLN A 67 3.52 6.82 -10.72
C GLN A 67 3.30 7.98 -9.75
N GLY A 68 2.59 9.01 -10.21
CA GLY A 68 2.53 10.29 -9.50
C GLY A 68 3.93 10.90 -9.35
N SER A 69 4.31 11.26 -8.13
CA SER A 69 5.64 11.82 -7.83
C SER A 69 6.77 10.79 -7.72
N LYS A 70 6.46 9.49 -7.89
CA LYS A 70 7.39 8.40 -7.61
C LYS A 70 7.99 7.84 -8.88
N GLN A 71 9.31 7.73 -8.92
CA GLN A 71 10.05 7.07 -10.00
C GLN A 71 10.05 5.56 -9.80
N LEU A 72 9.52 4.81 -10.77
CA LEU A 72 9.52 3.34 -10.76
C LEU A 72 10.73 2.78 -11.53
N ALA A 73 10.99 3.32 -12.71
CA ALA A 73 12.13 2.94 -13.53
C ALA A 73 12.54 4.01 -14.53
N PHE A 74 13.78 3.95 -15.02
CA PHE A 74 14.24 4.66 -16.22
C PHE A 74 15.46 3.93 -16.80
N THR A 75 15.79 4.18 -18.05
CA THR A 75 16.91 3.53 -18.73
C THR A 75 17.95 4.54 -19.18
N ILE A 76 19.23 4.17 -19.09
CA ILE A 76 20.35 4.87 -19.72
C ILE A 76 20.97 3.94 -20.75
N TYR A 77 21.05 4.40 -22.01
CA TYR A 77 21.75 3.67 -23.05
C TYR A 77 23.20 4.15 -23.18
N ARG A 78 24.15 3.19 -23.17
CA ARG A 78 25.57 3.51 -23.29
C ARG A 78 26.35 2.35 -23.91
N LYS A 79 27.06 2.60 -25.03
CA LYS A 79 27.99 1.64 -25.66
C LYS A 79 27.41 0.23 -25.85
N GLY A 80 26.18 0.16 -26.36
CA GLY A 80 25.47 -1.11 -26.57
C GLY A 80 24.86 -1.73 -25.31
N TYR A 81 24.91 -1.06 -24.16
CA TYR A 81 24.24 -1.49 -22.93
C TYR A 81 22.97 -0.68 -22.68
N SER A 82 21.92 -1.36 -22.22
CA SER A 82 20.76 -0.72 -21.58
C SER A 82 20.88 -0.85 -20.06
N ILE A 83 21.17 0.25 -19.38
CA ILE A 83 21.26 0.28 -17.91
C ILE A 83 19.92 0.71 -17.35
N VAL A 84 19.15 -0.25 -16.85
CA VAL A 84 17.80 -0.08 -16.32
C VAL A 84 17.86 0.17 -14.82
N PHE A 85 17.35 1.30 -14.38
CA PHE A 85 17.22 1.65 -12.97
C PHE A 85 15.83 1.26 -12.49
N ARG A 86 15.73 0.60 -11.34
CA ARG A 86 14.44 0.12 -10.80
C ARG A 86 14.27 0.37 -9.32
N ASP A 87 13.04 0.67 -8.93
CA ASP A 87 12.64 0.83 -7.55
C ASP A 87 12.27 -0.53 -6.91
N ALA A 88 13.22 -1.16 -6.23
CA ALA A 88 13.00 -2.42 -5.51
C ALA A 88 11.96 -2.28 -4.40
N TYR A 89 11.79 -1.07 -3.83
CA TYR A 89 10.79 -0.82 -2.79
C TYR A 89 9.37 -1.20 -3.26
N ARG A 90 9.10 -1.18 -4.56
CA ARG A 90 7.80 -1.53 -5.16
C ARG A 90 7.56 -3.02 -5.32
N LEU A 91 8.59 -3.83 -5.14
CA LEU A 91 8.50 -5.28 -5.06
C LEU A 91 8.17 -5.73 -3.62
N PHE A 92 8.40 -4.87 -2.63
CA PHE A 92 8.11 -5.13 -1.23
C PHE A 92 6.85 -4.37 -0.75
N SER A 93 6.42 -4.62 0.48
CA SER A 93 5.27 -3.90 1.07
C SER A 93 5.61 -2.41 1.26
N PRO A 94 4.64 -1.48 1.13
CA PRO A 94 4.84 -0.07 1.48
C PRO A 94 5.38 0.17 2.90
N ASP A 95 5.11 -0.73 3.84
CA ASP A 95 5.59 -0.61 5.22
C ASP A 95 6.97 -1.25 5.47
N THR A 96 7.62 -1.75 4.42
CA THR A 96 8.94 -2.36 4.48
C THR A 96 10.03 -1.28 4.37
N SER A 97 10.84 -1.15 5.42
CA SER A 97 12.12 -0.44 5.38
C SER A 97 13.24 -1.43 5.06
N ILE A 98 14.39 -0.90 4.61
CA ILE A 98 15.58 -1.73 4.37
C ILE A 98 16.01 -2.49 5.65
N SER A 99 15.79 -1.89 6.83
CA SER A 99 16.07 -2.51 8.13
C SER A 99 15.20 -3.72 8.47
N LYS A 100 14.02 -3.87 7.83
CA LYS A 100 13.14 -5.03 8.02
C LYS A 100 13.49 -6.20 7.10
N LEU A 101 14.24 -5.96 6.02
CA LEU A 101 14.57 -7.01 5.04
C LEU A 101 15.35 -8.19 5.66
N PRO A 102 16.32 -7.99 6.58
CA PRO A 102 17.02 -9.11 7.22
C PRO A 102 16.10 -10.04 7.99
N SER A 103 15.20 -9.52 8.84
CA SER A 103 14.26 -10.36 9.59
C SER A 103 13.20 -11.01 8.69
N MET A 104 12.91 -10.38 7.55
CA MET A 104 11.98 -10.91 6.55
C MET A 104 12.57 -12.07 5.74
N PHE A 105 13.83 -11.95 5.30
CA PHE A 105 14.39 -12.86 4.29
C PHE A 105 15.55 -13.72 4.77
N PHE A 106 16.31 -13.29 5.78
CA PHE A 106 17.61 -13.89 6.08
C PHE A 106 17.47 -14.96 7.17
N ASN A 107 18.24 -16.03 7.03
CA ASN A 107 18.44 -16.97 8.13
C ASN A 107 19.29 -16.33 9.24
N LYS A 108 19.38 -17.00 10.40
CA LYS A 108 20.13 -16.47 11.57
C LYS A 108 21.62 -16.20 11.28
N GLN A 109 22.26 -17.00 10.42
CA GLN A 109 23.68 -16.84 10.09
C GLN A 109 23.91 -15.62 9.20
N ASP A 110 23.04 -15.40 8.21
CA ASP A 110 23.09 -14.22 7.35
C ASP A 110 22.84 -12.93 8.17
N GLN A 111 21.90 -12.97 9.13
CA GLN A 111 21.62 -11.83 10.02
C GLN A 111 22.80 -11.42 10.91
N GLN A 112 23.76 -12.33 11.17
CA GLN A 112 24.98 -11.99 11.92
C GLN A 112 25.99 -11.19 11.09
N ASN A 113 25.96 -11.34 9.75
CA ASN A 113 26.98 -10.78 8.86
C ASN A 113 26.46 -9.62 7.99
N ILE A 114 25.17 -9.63 7.68
CA ILE A 114 24.51 -8.65 6.81
C ILE A 114 23.29 -8.11 7.57
N PHE A 115 23.46 -6.93 8.17
CA PHE A 115 22.46 -6.30 9.03
C PHE A 115 22.48 -4.79 8.85
N LYS A 116 21.41 -4.13 9.31
CA LYS A 116 21.31 -2.68 9.26
C LYS A 116 22.25 -2.09 10.32
N GLU A 117 23.25 -1.34 9.87
CA GLU A 117 24.25 -0.72 10.74
C GLU A 117 23.74 0.59 11.37
N LEU A 118 24.37 1.03 12.46
CA LEU A 118 24.10 2.34 13.09
C LEU A 118 24.59 3.49 12.19
N MET A 119 23.89 4.63 12.20
CA MET A 119 24.31 5.82 11.45
C MET A 119 23.78 7.10 12.09
N PRO A 120 24.67 7.97 12.63
CA PRO A 120 24.28 9.26 13.19
C PRO A 120 24.12 10.32 12.08
N TYR A 121 23.07 10.23 11.27
CA TYR A 121 22.92 11.06 10.06
C TYR A 121 23.10 12.56 10.29
N ASN A 122 22.53 13.09 11.37
CA ASN A 122 22.58 14.53 11.69
C ASN A 122 23.98 14.97 12.15
N TYR A 123 24.84 14.03 12.56
CA TYR A 123 26.23 14.30 12.91
C TYR A 123 27.12 14.49 11.67
N TYR A 124 26.73 13.93 10.52
CA TYR A 124 27.47 14.05 9.27
C TYR A 124 27.21 15.39 8.56
N THR A 125 27.69 16.48 9.16
CA THR A 125 27.68 17.81 8.51
C THR A 125 28.76 17.89 7.44
N LYS A 126 28.61 18.82 6.49
CA LYS A 126 29.62 19.05 5.43
C LYS A 126 31.01 19.31 6.01
N GLU A 127 31.08 20.11 7.07
CA GLU A 127 32.35 20.45 7.74
C GLU A 127 33.00 19.22 8.37
N ARG A 128 32.25 18.48 9.20
CA ARG A 128 32.76 17.27 9.88
C ARG A 128 33.18 16.21 8.87
N TYR A 129 32.38 16.01 7.82
CA TYR A 129 32.71 15.06 6.74
C TYR A 129 34.00 15.44 5.99
N LEU A 130 34.24 16.74 5.75
CA LEU A 130 35.48 17.19 5.10
C LEU A 130 36.70 17.05 6.03
N ASN A 131 36.51 17.23 7.34
CA ASN A 131 37.55 16.99 8.34
C ASN A 131 37.82 15.48 8.58
N ASN A 132 36.85 14.63 8.26
CA ASN A 132 36.91 13.16 8.29
C ASN A 132 37.20 12.51 9.65
N ILE A 133 37.05 13.23 10.75
CA ILE A 133 37.23 12.72 12.12
C ILE A 133 35.95 12.99 12.89
N GLY A 134 35.33 11.93 13.41
CA GLY A 134 34.13 12.01 14.23
C GLY A 134 34.39 11.55 15.66
N SER A 135 33.69 12.15 16.64
CA SER A 135 33.65 11.71 18.04
C SER A 135 32.52 10.72 18.25
N ILE A 136 32.80 9.59 18.91
CA ILE A 136 31.83 8.57 19.31
C ILE A 136 30.86 9.20 20.31
N THR A 137 31.38 9.88 21.33
CA THR A 137 30.58 10.52 22.38
C THR A 137 29.59 11.52 21.79
N GLU A 138 30.03 12.43 20.92
CA GLU A 138 29.12 13.41 20.30
C GLU A 138 28.12 12.75 19.33
N SER A 139 28.50 11.65 18.68
CA SER A 139 27.63 10.93 17.75
C SER A 139 26.43 10.28 18.43
N LEU A 140 26.54 9.92 19.71
CA LEU A 140 25.49 9.23 20.47
C LEU A 140 24.18 10.03 20.55
N GLU A 141 24.25 11.36 20.59
CA GLU A 141 23.07 12.25 20.60
C GLU A 141 22.22 12.13 19.33
N PHE A 142 22.79 11.61 18.25
CA PHE A 142 22.15 11.48 16.94
C PHE A 142 21.81 10.03 16.57
N LEU A 143 22.04 9.09 17.50
CA LEU A 143 21.70 7.68 17.37
C LEU A 143 20.39 7.35 18.09
N PRO A 144 19.78 6.19 17.83
CA PRO A 144 18.59 5.76 18.55
C PRO A 144 18.80 5.76 20.07
N SER A 145 17.81 6.26 20.82
CA SER A 145 17.83 6.32 22.28
C SER A 145 18.17 4.96 22.89
N GLY A 146 19.07 4.96 23.88
CA GLY A 146 19.56 3.74 24.53
C GLY A 146 20.78 3.10 23.86
N THR A 147 21.23 3.62 22.71
CA THR A 147 22.53 3.21 22.14
C THR A 147 23.65 3.62 23.09
N THR A 148 24.46 2.66 23.52
CA THR A 148 25.59 2.95 24.41
C THR A 148 26.86 3.29 23.61
N HIS A 149 27.83 3.91 24.29
CA HIS A 149 29.17 4.13 23.73
C HIS A 149 29.80 2.81 23.27
N GLU A 150 29.62 1.73 24.04
CA GLU A 150 30.12 0.40 23.70
C GLU A 150 29.46 -0.16 22.42
N ASP A 151 28.14 0.01 22.26
CA ASP A 151 27.42 -0.46 21.07
C ASP A 151 27.92 0.22 19.80
N PHE A 152 28.11 1.54 19.85
CA PHE A 152 28.58 2.29 18.69
C PHE A 152 30.07 2.04 18.41
N THR A 153 30.90 1.90 19.44
CA THR A 153 32.31 1.51 19.31
C THR A 153 32.44 0.14 18.65
N LYS A 154 31.60 -0.85 19.03
CA LYS A 154 31.54 -2.16 18.35
C LYS A 154 31.16 -2.01 16.88
N ALA A 155 30.20 -1.14 16.56
CA ALA A 155 29.80 -0.88 15.18
C ALA A 155 30.95 -0.28 14.34
N ILE A 156 31.65 0.71 14.89
CA ILE A 156 32.80 1.36 14.24
C ILE A 156 33.95 0.37 14.03
N ASN A 157 34.22 -0.50 15.02
CA ASN A 157 35.25 -1.54 14.92
C ASN A 157 34.94 -2.56 13.82
N ARG A 158 33.67 -2.93 13.59
CA ARG A 158 33.28 -3.79 12.46
C ARG A 158 33.63 -3.18 11.10
N ALA A 159 33.58 -1.86 11.00
CA ALA A 159 34.00 -1.12 9.81
C ALA A 159 35.52 -0.87 9.77
N GLU A 160 36.26 -1.33 10.79
CA GLU A 160 37.67 -1.02 11.02
C GLU A 160 37.95 0.49 11.01
N ALA A 161 36.99 1.31 11.45
CA ALA A 161 37.05 2.76 11.35
C ALA A 161 37.50 3.46 12.65
N LEU A 162 37.77 2.70 13.71
CA LEU A 162 38.21 3.26 14.99
C LEU A 162 39.64 3.81 14.87
N LEU A 163 39.85 5.03 15.35
CA LEU A 163 41.16 5.69 15.34
C LEU A 163 41.79 5.68 16.73
N ASP A 164 40.99 5.99 17.76
CA ASP A 164 41.37 5.97 19.17
C ASP A 164 40.14 5.68 20.06
N GLU A 165 40.22 5.95 21.37
CA GLU A 165 39.16 5.64 22.33
C GLU A 165 37.83 6.38 22.07
N ASP A 166 37.85 7.56 21.43
CA ASP A 166 36.64 8.34 21.15
C ASP A 166 36.54 8.82 19.70
N SER A 167 37.55 8.60 18.85
CA SER A 167 37.57 9.09 17.48
C SER A 167 37.48 7.99 16.44
N TYR A 168 36.81 8.29 15.32
CA TYR A 168 36.68 7.38 14.18
C TYR A 168 36.75 8.07 12.82
N ASP A 169 37.16 7.32 11.80
CA ASP A 169 37.18 7.74 10.40
C ASP A 169 35.75 7.74 9.83
N MET A 170 35.20 8.94 9.66
CA MET A 170 33.81 9.13 9.23
C MET A 170 33.57 8.58 7.81
N TYR A 171 34.50 8.77 6.88
CA TYR A 171 34.38 8.29 5.52
C TYR A 171 34.42 6.77 5.46
N LYS A 172 35.36 6.13 6.17
CA LYS A 172 35.49 4.67 6.22
C LYS A 172 34.23 4.05 6.81
N TYR A 173 33.72 4.60 7.91
CA TYR A 173 32.47 4.14 8.52
C TYR A 173 31.25 4.33 7.60
N CYS A 174 31.10 5.52 7.02
CA CYS A 174 30.01 5.81 6.08
C CYS A 174 30.02 4.91 4.85
N LYS A 175 31.20 4.64 4.29
CA LYS A 175 31.36 3.70 3.18
C LYS A 175 30.92 2.29 3.57
N PHE A 176 31.36 1.78 4.71
CA PHE A 176 30.96 0.46 5.22
C PHE A 176 29.44 0.38 5.41
N TYR A 177 28.84 1.40 6.01
CA TYR A 177 27.39 1.51 6.16
C TYR A 177 26.65 1.41 4.83
N CYS A 178 27.05 2.21 3.83
CA CYS A 178 26.44 2.18 2.50
C CYS A 178 26.59 0.82 1.80
N GLU A 179 27.73 0.15 2.00
CA GLU A 179 27.95 -1.21 1.49
C GLU A 179 27.02 -2.23 2.15
N GLN A 180 26.79 -2.13 3.46
CA GLN A 180 25.85 -3.00 4.16
C GLN A 180 24.42 -2.83 3.64
N ASP A 181 23.95 -1.60 3.45
CA ASP A 181 22.62 -1.34 2.87
C ASP A 181 22.45 -1.98 1.49
N VAL A 182 23.47 -1.85 0.63
CA VAL A 182 23.45 -2.49 -0.70
C VAL A 182 23.47 -4.02 -0.57
N LYS A 183 24.25 -4.60 0.34
CA LYS A 183 24.30 -6.05 0.59
C LYS A 183 22.97 -6.59 1.13
N ILE A 184 22.30 -5.87 2.02
CA ILE A 184 20.97 -6.22 2.52
C ILE A 184 19.99 -6.28 1.35
N LEU A 185 19.94 -5.23 0.52
CA LEU A 185 19.04 -5.19 -0.62
C LEU A 185 19.35 -6.32 -1.62
N ALA A 186 20.63 -6.54 -1.92
CA ALA A 186 21.13 -7.62 -2.77
C ALA A 186 20.57 -8.97 -2.37
N LYS A 187 20.89 -9.36 -1.13
CA LYS A 187 20.54 -10.67 -0.58
C LYS A 187 19.02 -10.84 -0.53
N ALA A 188 18.27 -9.80 -0.14
CA ALA A 188 16.82 -9.88 -0.07
C ALA A 188 16.16 -10.07 -1.45
N VAL A 189 16.62 -9.33 -2.47
CA VAL A 189 16.11 -9.48 -3.84
C VAL A 189 16.45 -10.86 -4.41
N MET A 190 17.66 -11.37 -4.15
CA MET A 190 18.06 -12.73 -4.58
C MET A 190 17.21 -13.81 -3.90
N ILE A 191 17.07 -13.75 -2.58
CA ILE A 191 16.23 -14.72 -1.84
C ILE A 191 14.78 -14.67 -2.33
N PHE A 192 14.24 -13.48 -2.60
CA PHE A 192 12.92 -13.37 -3.22
C PHE A 192 12.91 -14.09 -4.57
N ARG A 193 13.79 -13.71 -5.50
CA ARG A 193 13.85 -14.30 -6.84
C ARG A 193 13.97 -15.83 -6.81
N ASP A 194 14.85 -16.37 -5.98
CA ASP A 194 15.09 -17.80 -5.86
C ASP A 194 13.87 -18.52 -5.28
N ASN A 195 13.26 -17.97 -4.23
CA ASN A 195 12.02 -18.50 -3.69
C ASN A 195 10.88 -18.44 -4.72
N LEU A 196 10.79 -17.39 -5.54
CA LEU A 196 9.78 -17.28 -6.59
C LEU A 196 9.94 -18.42 -7.61
N ARG A 197 11.17 -18.66 -8.09
CA ARG A 197 11.47 -19.75 -9.02
C ARG A 197 11.16 -21.12 -8.41
N GLN A 198 11.69 -21.39 -7.21
CA GLN A 198 11.49 -22.66 -6.51
C GLN A 198 10.02 -23.03 -6.34
N GLN A 199 9.15 -22.03 -6.12
CA GLN A 199 7.73 -22.26 -5.89
C GLN A 199 6.92 -22.50 -7.17
N TYR A 200 7.30 -21.87 -8.30
CA TYR A 200 6.49 -21.88 -9.52
C TYR A 200 7.05 -22.74 -10.65
N GLU A 201 8.36 -23.05 -10.66
CA GLU A 201 8.95 -24.00 -11.62
C GLU A 201 8.30 -25.40 -11.57
N PRO A 202 7.95 -25.99 -10.41
CA PRO A 202 7.23 -27.27 -10.38
C PRO A 202 5.86 -27.24 -11.04
N LEU A 203 5.27 -26.05 -11.22
CA LEU A 203 4.00 -25.82 -11.92
C LEU A 203 4.21 -25.52 -13.41
N ASN A 204 5.44 -25.67 -13.94
CA ASN A 204 5.83 -25.25 -15.29
C ASN A 204 5.60 -23.75 -15.54
N ILE A 205 5.70 -22.93 -14.48
CA ILE A 205 5.54 -21.48 -14.53
C ILE A 205 6.90 -20.83 -14.23
N HIS A 206 7.58 -20.41 -15.30
CA HIS A 206 8.87 -19.74 -15.19
C HIS A 206 8.69 -18.24 -14.92
N LEU A 207 8.98 -17.82 -13.69
CA LEU A 207 8.92 -16.43 -13.26
C LEU A 207 10.33 -15.95 -12.90
N ASP A 208 10.66 -14.74 -13.32
CA ASP A 208 11.86 -14.04 -12.86
C ASP A 208 11.44 -12.69 -12.29
N LEU A 209 11.88 -12.40 -11.05
CA LEU A 209 11.61 -11.13 -10.40
C LEU A 209 12.09 -9.93 -11.25
N TYR A 210 13.13 -10.12 -12.08
CA TYR A 210 13.61 -9.16 -13.06
C TYR A 210 12.54 -8.74 -14.09
N ASN A 211 11.47 -9.50 -14.31
CA ASN A 211 10.46 -9.13 -15.30
C ASN A 211 9.38 -8.18 -14.75
N TYR A 212 9.44 -7.85 -13.46
CA TYR A 212 8.38 -7.10 -12.79
C TYR A 212 8.92 -5.80 -12.18
N LEU A 213 8.14 -4.72 -12.31
CA LEU A 213 8.43 -3.44 -11.66
C LEU A 213 7.76 -3.35 -10.28
N THR A 214 6.65 -4.05 -10.09
CA THR A 214 5.86 -4.00 -8.86
C THR A 214 5.35 -5.37 -8.46
N ILE A 215 5.09 -5.55 -7.16
CA ILE A 215 4.51 -6.78 -6.65
C ILE A 215 3.11 -7.06 -7.21
N SER A 216 2.33 -6.01 -7.46
CA SER A 216 1.02 -6.13 -8.12
C SER A 216 1.13 -6.68 -9.55
N SER A 217 2.17 -6.28 -10.30
CA SER A 217 2.39 -6.81 -11.66
C SER A 217 2.78 -8.29 -11.64
N LEU A 218 3.61 -8.71 -10.68
CA LEU A 218 3.94 -10.12 -10.46
C LEU A 218 2.70 -10.92 -10.08
N ALA A 219 1.92 -10.44 -9.10
CA ALA A 219 0.73 -11.12 -8.63
C ALA A 219 -0.34 -11.30 -9.73
N MET A 220 -0.52 -10.29 -10.59
CA MET A 220 -1.43 -10.37 -11.72
C MET A 220 -0.94 -11.38 -12.78
N ASP A 221 0.36 -11.42 -13.09
CA ASP A 221 0.90 -12.41 -14.05
C ASP A 221 0.77 -13.85 -13.52
N VAL A 222 0.99 -14.06 -12.22
CA VAL A 222 0.74 -15.35 -11.56
C VAL A 222 -0.72 -15.77 -11.73
N GLN A 223 -1.69 -14.90 -11.43
CA GLN A 223 -3.11 -15.21 -11.61
C GLN A 223 -3.46 -15.50 -13.07
N TYR A 224 -2.85 -14.77 -14.01
CA TYR A 224 -3.03 -14.98 -15.45
C TYR A 224 -2.54 -16.35 -15.88
N ARG A 225 -1.32 -16.73 -15.50
CA ARG A 225 -0.73 -18.04 -15.82
C ARG A 225 -1.46 -19.21 -15.18
N LEU A 226 -2.11 -18.98 -14.04
CA LEU A 226 -2.97 -19.96 -13.36
C LEU A 226 -4.42 -19.97 -13.87
N GLY A 227 -4.73 -19.25 -14.96
CA GLY A 227 -6.03 -19.33 -15.63
C GLY A 227 -7.15 -18.49 -15.03
N CYS A 228 -6.87 -17.64 -14.03
CA CYS A 228 -7.90 -16.80 -13.39
C CYS A 228 -8.59 -15.85 -14.38
N PHE A 229 -7.94 -15.50 -15.48
CA PHE A 229 -8.48 -14.59 -16.50
C PHE A 229 -8.87 -15.32 -17.80
N ASN A 230 -8.94 -16.65 -17.81
CA ASN A 230 -9.44 -17.38 -18.97
C ASN A 230 -10.86 -16.90 -19.32
N GLY A 231 -11.11 -16.58 -20.58
CA GLY A 231 -12.37 -16.01 -21.06
C GLY A 231 -12.64 -14.56 -20.61
N CYS A 232 -11.76 -13.92 -19.84
CA CYS A 232 -11.93 -12.53 -19.42
C CYS A 232 -11.32 -11.58 -20.45
N TYR A 233 -12.06 -10.54 -20.85
CA TYR A 233 -11.61 -9.55 -21.82
C TYR A 233 -11.28 -8.23 -21.12
N LYS A 234 -10.10 -7.67 -21.37
CA LYS A 234 -9.78 -6.33 -20.84
C LYS A 234 -10.73 -5.30 -21.44
N VAL A 235 -11.16 -4.35 -20.63
CA VAL A 235 -12.01 -3.23 -21.04
C VAL A 235 -11.18 -1.97 -21.20
N SER A 236 -11.50 -1.14 -22.18
CA SER A 236 -10.87 0.16 -22.43
C SER A 236 -11.91 1.24 -22.78
N GLY A 237 -11.46 2.46 -23.04
CA GLY A 237 -12.31 3.57 -23.48
C GLY A 237 -13.51 3.86 -22.55
N LEU A 238 -14.69 4.06 -23.14
CA LEU A 238 -15.92 4.42 -22.43
C LEU A 238 -16.37 3.35 -21.43
N LEU A 239 -16.26 2.07 -21.78
CA LEU A 239 -16.66 0.99 -20.88
C LEU A 239 -15.76 0.94 -19.63
N ARG A 240 -14.44 1.12 -19.81
CA ARG A 240 -13.53 1.24 -18.66
C ARG A 240 -13.86 2.47 -17.81
N HIS A 241 -14.15 3.60 -18.44
CA HIS A 241 -14.53 4.83 -17.72
C HIS A 241 -15.83 4.66 -16.91
N PHE A 242 -16.83 4.01 -17.49
CA PHE A 242 -18.07 3.64 -16.80
C PHE A 242 -17.78 2.74 -15.58
N LEU A 243 -17.05 1.64 -15.78
CA LEU A 243 -16.69 0.70 -14.71
C LEU A 243 -15.79 1.33 -13.63
N GLN A 244 -15.05 2.39 -13.94
CA GLN A 244 -14.23 3.11 -12.97
C GLN A 244 -15.08 3.84 -11.91
N GLN A 245 -16.32 4.22 -12.23
CA GLN A 245 -17.25 4.87 -11.29
C GLN A 245 -17.62 3.95 -10.12
N PHE A 246 -17.58 2.64 -10.34
CA PHE A 246 -17.90 1.59 -9.36
C PHE A 246 -16.74 1.32 -8.38
N VAL A 247 -15.57 1.93 -8.58
CA VAL A 247 -14.40 1.70 -7.73
C VAL A 247 -14.56 2.43 -6.39
N ILE A 248 -15.16 1.72 -5.43
CA ILE A 248 -15.37 2.14 -4.05
C ILE A 248 -14.44 1.31 -3.15
N GLY A 249 -13.38 1.95 -2.64
CA GLY A 249 -12.40 1.32 -1.75
C GLY A 249 -12.95 0.98 -0.36
N GLY A 250 -12.06 0.55 0.55
CA GLY A 250 -12.41 0.20 1.92
C GLY A 250 -13.08 1.35 2.69
N ARG A 251 -14.06 1.01 3.53
CA ARG A 251 -14.74 1.96 4.41
C ARG A 251 -13.83 2.28 5.60
N CYS A 252 -13.58 3.57 5.83
CA CYS A 252 -12.82 4.05 6.98
C CYS A 252 -13.58 5.22 7.60
N MET A 253 -14.03 5.06 8.84
CA MET A 253 -14.81 6.06 9.58
C MET A 253 -14.92 5.72 11.06
N THR A 254 -15.23 6.73 11.86
CA THR A 254 -15.72 6.56 13.23
C THR A 254 -17.21 6.24 13.22
N SER A 255 -17.73 5.67 14.32
CA SER A 255 -19.16 5.43 14.47
C SER A 255 -19.98 6.69 14.23
N SER A 256 -20.98 6.61 13.34
CA SER A 256 -21.85 7.71 12.94
C SER A 256 -21.12 8.96 12.41
N ASN A 257 -19.87 8.82 11.94
CA ASN A 257 -18.97 9.94 11.61
C ASN A 257 -18.78 10.95 12.77
N ARG A 258 -18.92 10.51 14.02
CA ARG A 258 -18.71 11.31 15.23
C ARG A 258 -17.46 10.88 15.96
N ARG A 259 -16.85 11.78 16.73
CA ARG A 259 -15.76 11.43 17.64
C ARG A 259 -16.29 10.51 18.72
N VAL A 260 -15.42 9.60 19.17
CA VAL A 260 -15.74 8.65 20.23
C VAL A 260 -14.62 8.69 21.26
N LEU A 261 -14.98 8.88 22.53
CA LEU A 261 -14.07 8.79 23.66
C LEU A 261 -14.46 7.60 24.52
N LYS A 262 -13.50 6.72 24.82
CA LYS A 262 -13.68 5.53 25.64
C LYS A 262 -12.57 5.47 26.68
N THR A 263 -12.78 6.17 27.78
CA THR A 263 -11.84 6.24 28.92
C THR A 263 -12.47 5.83 30.24
N GLU A 264 -13.70 5.30 30.17
CA GLU A 264 -14.46 4.84 31.33
C GLU A 264 -13.81 3.60 31.99
N PRO A 265 -13.96 3.42 33.31
CA PRO A 265 -13.50 2.23 34.01
C PRO A 265 -14.07 0.95 33.40
N ASN A 266 -13.26 -0.11 33.33
CA ASN A 266 -13.61 -1.42 32.74
C ASN A 266 -13.84 -1.42 31.21
N THR A 267 -13.45 -0.35 30.50
CA THR A 267 -13.38 -0.38 29.04
C THR A 267 -12.45 -1.51 28.60
N GLN A 268 -12.93 -2.40 27.72
CA GLN A 268 -12.11 -3.45 27.12
C GLN A 268 -12.41 -3.52 25.64
N ILE A 269 -11.53 -2.92 24.83
CA ILE A 269 -11.67 -2.82 23.39
C ILE A 269 -10.69 -3.79 22.71
N VAL A 270 -11.12 -4.39 21.61
CA VAL A 270 -10.28 -5.22 20.74
C VAL A 270 -10.35 -4.70 19.31
N ASP A 271 -9.25 -4.80 18.57
CA ASP A 271 -9.19 -4.52 17.12
C ASP A 271 -9.50 -5.81 16.37
N PHE A 272 -10.76 -6.00 16.01
CA PHE A 272 -11.27 -7.21 15.40
C PHE A 272 -11.11 -7.14 13.88
N ASP A 273 -10.15 -7.89 13.36
CA ASP A 273 -9.63 -7.82 11.99
C ASP A 273 -9.98 -9.07 11.18
N ALA A 274 -10.34 -8.86 9.91
CA ALA A 274 -10.65 -9.93 8.98
C ALA A 274 -9.38 -10.63 8.48
N VAL A 275 -9.31 -11.96 8.59
CA VAL A 275 -8.18 -12.75 8.11
C VAL A 275 -8.06 -12.63 6.60
N SER A 276 -7.10 -11.80 6.15
CA SER A 276 -6.81 -11.60 4.72
C SER A 276 -8.09 -11.26 3.93
N LEU A 277 -8.68 -10.09 4.20
CA LEU A 277 -9.99 -9.69 3.67
C LEU A 277 -10.12 -9.84 2.14
N TYR A 278 -9.18 -9.30 1.36
CA TYR A 278 -9.28 -9.40 -0.11
C TYR A 278 -9.14 -10.84 -0.62
N PRO A 279 -8.19 -11.65 -0.13
CA PRO A 279 -8.20 -13.09 -0.40
C PRO A 279 -9.49 -13.81 -0.02
N SER A 280 -10.07 -13.47 1.13
CA SER A 280 -11.34 -14.04 1.60
C SER A 280 -12.49 -13.69 0.65
N ALA A 281 -12.50 -12.47 0.10
CA ALA A 281 -13.45 -12.07 -0.94
C ALA A 281 -13.24 -12.88 -2.23
N MET A 282 -11.99 -12.97 -2.71
CA MET A 282 -11.60 -13.73 -3.90
C MET A 282 -12.00 -15.22 -3.82
N ARG A 283 -11.95 -15.81 -2.62
CA ARG A 283 -12.32 -17.22 -2.37
C ARG A 283 -13.80 -17.52 -2.64
N ILE A 284 -14.68 -16.53 -2.48
CA ILE A 284 -16.13 -16.74 -2.60
C ILE A 284 -16.73 -16.09 -3.85
N MET A 285 -15.95 -15.34 -4.63
CA MET A 285 -16.41 -14.68 -5.85
C MET A 285 -15.87 -15.36 -7.12
N TYR A 286 -16.07 -14.72 -8.27
CA TYR A 286 -15.58 -15.11 -9.58
C TYR A 286 -15.07 -13.88 -10.34
N TYR A 287 -14.37 -14.05 -11.44
CA TYR A 287 -14.12 -12.97 -12.40
C TYR A 287 -15.12 -13.04 -13.55
N PRO A 288 -15.84 -11.95 -13.86
CA PRO A 288 -16.71 -11.88 -15.03
C PRO A 288 -15.93 -12.22 -16.31
N SER A 289 -16.48 -13.12 -17.12
CA SER A 289 -15.91 -13.54 -18.41
C SER A 289 -16.89 -13.30 -19.55
N GLY A 290 -16.45 -13.51 -20.78
CA GLY A 290 -17.21 -13.16 -21.98
C GLY A 290 -17.23 -11.64 -22.25
N PRO A 291 -17.82 -11.23 -23.38
CA PRO A 291 -17.98 -9.81 -23.71
C PRO A 291 -19.03 -9.15 -22.81
N ALA A 292 -18.79 -7.89 -22.45
CA ALA A 292 -19.80 -7.06 -21.77
C ALA A 292 -20.92 -6.70 -22.75
N SER A 293 -22.17 -6.76 -22.28
CA SER A 293 -23.37 -6.35 -23.02
C SER A 293 -24.13 -5.26 -22.26
N SER A 294 -24.84 -4.39 -22.98
CA SER A 294 -25.74 -3.41 -22.35
C SER A 294 -27.05 -4.07 -21.93
N LEU A 295 -27.65 -3.61 -20.84
CA LEU A 295 -29.00 -4.02 -20.46
C LEU A 295 -30.05 -3.38 -21.38
N ASN A 296 -31.08 -4.13 -21.74
CA ASN A 296 -32.27 -3.59 -22.42
C ASN A 296 -33.41 -3.29 -21.42
N ASP A 297 -34.48 -2.65 -21.89
CA ASP A 297 -35.59 -2.21 -21.03
C ASP A 297 -36.27 -3.37 -20.29
N ASP A 298 -36.44 -4.53 -20.94
CA ASP A 298 -37.02 -5.72 -20.31
C ASP A 298 -36.14 -6.26 -19.17
N GLN A 299 -34.82 -6.28 -19.37
CA GLN A 299 -33.86 -6.70 -18.35
C GLN A 299 -33.80 -5.67 -17.20
N ILE A 300 -33.87 -4.38 -17.49
CA ILE A 300 -33.96 -3.32 -16.49
C ILE A 300 -35.24 -3.50 -15.66
N ALA A 301 -36.39 -3.70 -16.30
CA ALA A 301 -37.66 -3.95 -15.61
C ALA A 301 -37.60 -5.23 -14.76
N PHE A 302 -36.98 -6.30 -15.27
CA PHE A 302 -36.78 -7.54 -14.55
C PHE A 302 -35.94 -7.36 -13.28
N TYR A 303 -34.78 -6.69 -13.38
CA TYR A 303 -33.88 -6.49 -12.24
C TYR A 303 -34.28 -5.36 -11.29
N ASN A 304 -35.24 -4.50 -11.66
CA ASN A 304 -35.86 -3.56 -10.73
C ASN A 304 -36.67 -4.27 -9.62
N ASN A 305 -37.03 -5.55 -9.81
CA ASN A 305 -37.56 -6.37 -8.73
C ASN A 305 -36.40 -6.90 -7.85
N PRO A 306 -36.33 -6.54 -6.55
CA PRO A 306 -35.28 -7.02 -5.66
C PRO A 306 -35.13 -8.54 -5.64
N ALA A 307 -36.21 -9.32 -5.70
CA ALA A 307 -36.13 -10.77 -5.68
C ALA A 307 -35.27 -11.32 -6.86
N ASN A 308 -35.40 -10.70 -8.03
CA ASN A 308 -34.61 -11.06 -9.21
C ASN A 308 -33.14 -10.64 -9.08
N LEU A 309 -32.88 -9.50 -8.42
CA LEU A 309 -31.51 -9.09 -8.09
C LEU A 309 -30.85 -10.08 -7.11
N PHE A 310 -31.57 -10.57 -6.10
CA PHE A 310 -31.07 -11.54 -5.11
C PHE A 310 -30.88 -12.96 -5.67
N ASN A 311 -31.49 -13.30 -6.80
CA ASN A 311 -31.19 -14.54 -7.53
C ASN A 311 -29.77 -14.57 -8.10
N ILE A 312 -29.08 -13.43 -8.17
CA ILE A 312 -27.67 -13.37 -8.56
C ILE A 312 -26.82 -13.69 -7.35
N THR A 313 -26.38 -14.95 -7.23
CA THR A 313 -25.58 -15.38 -6.10
C THR A 313 -24.10 -15.46 -6.46
N LEU A 314 -23.27 -15.45 -5.42
CA LEU A 314 -21.83 -15.66 -5.60
C LEU A 314 -21.53 -17.15 -5.76
N ASP A 315 -22.19 -18.01 -5.00
CA ASP A 315 -21.88 -19.42 -4.80
C ASP A 315 -22.39 -20.39 -5.90
N GLN A 316 -23.43 -20.02 -6.65
CA GLN A 316 -24.00 -20.90 -7.66
C GLN A 316 -23.37 -20.65 -9.04
N ASP A 317 -22.89 -21.74 -9.65
CA ASP A 317 -22.52 -21.80 -11.06
C ASP A 317 -23.80 -22.07 -11.86
N SER A 318 -24.40 -21.01 -12.38
CA SER A 318 -25.58 -21.08 -13.24
C SER A 318 -25.34 -20.20 -14.46
N SER A 319 -25.53 -20.78 -15.64
CA SER A 319 -25.45 -20.08 -16.92
C SER A 319 -26.46 -18.94 -17.06
N ASP A 320 -27.49 -18.91 -16.21
CA ASP A 320 -28.57 -17.91 -16.25
C ASP A 320 -28.27 -16.68 -15.40
N GLN A 321 -27.27 -16.75 -14.51
CA GLN A 321 -26.94 -15.64 -13.61
C GLN A 321 -25.92 -14.69 -14.22
N LYS A 322 -26.36 -13.46 -14.51
CA LYS A 322 -25.52 -12.38 -15.04
C LYS A 322 -24.74 -11.68 -13.93
N THR A 323 -23.58 -11.11 -14.25
CA THR A 323 -22.89 -10.16 -13.37
C THR A 323 -23.28 -8.75 -13.79
N LEU A 324 -23.94 -7.99 -12.91
CA LEU A 324 -24.44 -6.64 -13.26
C LEU A 324 -23.57 -5.52 -12.69
N TYR A 325 -23.43 -4.46 -13.48
CA TYR A 325 -22.88 -3.15 -13.12
C TYR A 325 -23.90 -2.08 -13.51
N LEU A 326 -24.55 -1.50 -12.52
CA LEU A 326 -25.78 -0.72 -12.66
C LEU A 326 -25.56 0.75 -12.28
N GLU A 327 -26.11 1.63 -13.11
CA GLU A 327 -26.45 2.99 -12.72
C GLU A 327 -27.86 2.97 -12.13
N VAL A 328 -28.02 3.47 -10.91
CA VAL A 328 -29.29 3.42 -10.16
C VAL A 328 -29.61 4.76 -9.52
N LYS A 329 -30.89 5.09 -9.42
CA LYS A 329 -31.38 6.09 -8.45
C LYS A 329 -31.75 5.38 -7.17
N LEU A 330 -31.36 5.96 -6.03
CA LEU A 330 -31.71 5.44 -4.71
C LEU A 330 -32.90 6.20 -4.14
N LYS A 331 -33.71 5.51 -3.35
CA LYS A 331 -34.86 6.09 -2.65
C LYS A 331 -34.97 5.52 -1.24
N ARG A 332 -35.28 6.37 -0.27
CA ARG A 332 -35.64 5.93 1.08
C ARG A 332 -37.08 5.48 1.13
N ASN A 333 -37.32 4.40 1.86
CA ASN A 333 -38.65 3.95 2.22
C ASN A 333 -38.86 3.99 3.75
N GLN A 334 -40.04 3.60 4.19
CA GLN A 334 -40.41 3.59 5.62
C GLN A 334 -39.64 2.53 6.43
N GLN A 335 -39.09 1.51 5.78
CA GLN A 335 -38.30 0.44 6.41
C GLN A 335 -36.81 0.77 6.47
N PHE A 336 -36.38 1.93 5.95
CA PHE A 336 -34.98 2.34 5.91
C PHE A 336 -34.30 2.21 7.27
N ILE A 337 -33.19 1.46 7.31
CA ILE A 337 -32.39 1.30 8.52
C ILE A 337 -31.17 2.24 8.46
N PRO A 338 -31.14 3.30 9.28
CA PRO A 338 -29.94 4.11 9.42
C PRO A 338 -28.85 3.30 10.13
N ARG A 339 -27.68 3.19 9.51
CA ARG A 339 -26.52 2.49 10.10
C ARG A 339 -25.57 3.47 10.76
N GLN A 340 -24.94 3.05 11.85
CA GLN A 340 -23.80 3.77 12.42
C GLN A 340 -22.64 3.80 11.42
N PHE A 341 -22.51 2.76 10.60
CA PHE A 341 -21.59 2.68 9.48
C PHE A 341 -22.38 2.55 8.17
N PRO A 342 -22.80 3.67 7.54
CA PRO A 342 -23.60 3.65 6.31
C PRO A 342 -22.87 2.99 5.14
N LEU A 343 -23.64 2.47 4.19
CA LEU A 343 -23.11 1.79 3.00
C LEU A 343 -23.13 2.69 1.77
N VAL A 344 -24.05 3.66 1.70
CA VAL A 344 -24.09 4.62 0.59
C VAL A 344 -22.85 5.50 0.61
N SER A 345 -22.18 5.61 -0.54
CA SER A 345 -20.93 6.34 -0.68
C SER A 345 -21.05 7.46 -1.71
N THR A 346 -20.63 8.65 -1.31
CA THR A 346 -20.54 9.84 -2.17
C THR A 346 -19.12 10.39 -2.14
N ILE A 347 -18.80 11.23 -3.11
CA ILE A 347 -17.60 12.05 -3.12
C ILE A 347 -18.07 13.48 -2.83
N ASP A 348 -17.49 14.13 -1.82
CA ASP A 348 -17.79 15.53 -1.52
C ASP A 348 -17.05 16.48 -2.48
N ASP A 349 -17.31 17.79 -2.35
CA ASP A 349 -16.74 18.84 -3.21
C ASP A 349 -15.20 18.87 -3.16
N ASP A 350 -14.59 18.39 -2.06
CA ASP A 350 -13.13 18.30 -1.88
C ASP A 350 -12.54 17.03 -2.50
N GLY A 351 -13.36 16.20 -3.16
CA GLY A 351 -12.94 14.94 -3.75
C GLY A 351 -12.73 13.82 -2.72
N VAL A 352 -13.22 13.99 -1.48
CA VAL A 352 -13.08 13.01 -0.41
C VAL A 352 -14.30 12.10 -0.37
N ARG A 353 -14.03 10.80 -0.31
CA ARG A 353 -15.10 9.80 -0.21
C ARG A 353 -15.72 9.79 1.18
N GLN A 354 -17.04 9.93 1.23
CA GLN A 354 -17.86 9.87 2.43
C GLN A 354 -18.80 8.68 2.39
N PHE A 355 -19.17 8.18 3.57
CA PHE A 355 -20.20 7.18 3.77
C PHE A 355 -21.26 7.79 4.67
N SER A 356 -22.51 7.82 4.22
CA SER A 356 -23.57 8.62 4.85
C SER A 356 -24.92 7.96 4.71
N ASN A 357 -25.75 8.06 5.75
CA ASN A 357 -27.17 7.72 5.63
C ASN A 357 -27.90 8.76 4.77
N ASN A 358 -27.42 10.00 4.76
CA ASN A 358 -27.95 11.10 3.94
C ASN A 358 -27.36 11.02 2.53
N PHE A 359 -28.22 10.68 1.58
CA PHE A 359 -27.93 10.59 0.15
C PHE A 359 -28.99 11.37 -0.64
N ASP A 360 -28.63 11.80 -1.85
CA ASP A 360 -29.46 12.62 -2.71
C ASP A 360 -30.22 11.73 -3.69
N GLU A 361 -31.54 11.66 -3.56
CA GLU A 361 -32.40 10.82 -4.40
C GLU A 361 -32.53 11.35 -5.84
N SER A 362 -32.04 12.57 -6.13
CA SER A 362 -32.11 13.19 -7.45
C SER A 362 -30.99 12.76 -8.40
N ILE A 363 -29.89 12.22 -7.88
CA ILE A 363 -28.69 11.83 -8.64
C ILE A 363 -28.61 10.32 -8.87
N SER A 364 -27.78 9.93 -9.85
CA SER A 364 -27.43 8.52 -10.10
C SER A 364 -26.25 8.06 -9.23
N TYR A 365 -26.28 6.79 -8.86
CA TYR A 365 -25.23 6.06 -8.17
C TYR A 365 -24.79 4.85 -8.99
N PHE A 366 -23.55 4.41 -8.82
CA PHE A 366 -22.96 3.31 -9.57
C PHE A 366 -22.64 2.14 -8.64
N TYR A 367 -23.40 1.05 -8.78
CA TYR A 367 -23.26 -0.14 -7.95
C TYR A 367 -23.28 -1.42 -8.79
N ASP A 368 -22.32 -2.31 -8.51
CA ASP A 368 -22.44 -3.68 -8.96
C ASP A 368 -23.53 -4.40 -8.15
N HIS A 369 -24.02 -5.53 -8.64
CA HIS A 369 -25.10 -6.27 -7.98
C HIS A 369 -24.82 -6.61 -6.50
N VAL A 370 -23.57 -6.88 -6.11
CA VAL A 370 -23.22 -7.21 -4.71
C VAL A 370 -23.45 -6.00 -3.82
N SER A 371 -22.93 -4.84 -4.22
CA SER A 371 -23.10 -3.61 -3.45
C SER A 371 -24.56 -3.17 -3.37
N LEU A 372 -25.32 -3.33 -4.47
CA LEU A 372 -26.74 -2.98 -4.49
C LEU A 372 -27.58 -3.91 -3.61
N GLN A 373 -27.34 -5.22 -3.66
CA GLN A 373 -27.95 -6.20 -2.74
C GLN A 373 -27.67 -5.83 -1.28
N ASP A 374 -26.44 -5.42 -0.94
CA ASP A 374 -26.09 -5.00 0.42
C ASP A 374 -26.88 -3.75 0.87
N LEU A 375 -27.12 -2.78 -0.02
CA LEU A 375 -27.95 -1.61 0.30
C LEU A 375 -29.41 -2.00 0.61
N VAL A 376 -29.94 -2.96 -0.16
CA VAL A 376 -31.31 -3.46 0.05
C VAL A 376 -31.39 -4.28 1.35
N GLU A 377 -30.47 -5.23 1.55
CA GLU A 377 -30.46 -6.13 2.72
C GLU A 377 -30.20 -5.38 4.03
N PHE A 378 -29.18 -4.52 4.06
CA PHE A 378 -28.71 -3.95 5.32
C PHE A 378 -29.31 -2.59 5.64
N GLN A 379 -29.78 -1.83 4.64
CA GLN A 379 -30.36 -0.51 4.85
C GLN A 379 -31.80 -0.37 4.35
N HIS A 380 -32.38 -1.41 3.74
CA HIS A 380 -33.73 -1.37 3.16
C HIS A 380 -33.92 -0.21 2.18
N ILE A 381 -32.88 0.11 1.40
CA ILE A 381 -32.94 1.16 0.38
C ILE A 381 -33.67 0.62 -0.86
N GLU A 382 -34.61 1.42 -1.38
CA GLU A 382 -35.23 1.18 -2.69
C GLU A 382 -34.34 1.74 -3.79
N TYR A 383 -34.45 1.16 -4.98
CA TYR A 383 -33.69 1.62 -6.13
C TYR A 383 -34.52 1.55 -7.41
N GLN A 384 -34.09 2.34 -8.39
CA GLN A 384 -34.53 2.26 -9.78
C GLN A 384 -33.30 2.21 -10.67
N ILE A 385 -33.17 1.15 -11.46
CA ILE A 385 -32.12 1.01 -12.47
C ILE A 385 -32.39 2.00 -13.60
N VAL A 386 -31.38 2.80 -13.93
CA VAL A 386 -31.36 3.76 -15.03
C VAL A 386 -30.73 3.14 -16.27
N SER A 387 -29.56 2.54 -16.09
CA SER A 387 -28.78 1.90 -17.15
C SER A 387 -27.83 0.87 -16.55
N GLY A 388 -27.18 0.07 -17.39
CA GLY A 388 -26.12 -0.81 -16.90
C GLY A 388 -25.56 -1.72 -17.96
N VAL A 389 -24.46 -2.39 -17.58
CA VAL A 389 -23.84 -3.45 -18.38
C VAL A 389 -23.83 -4.75 -17.59
N TYR A 390 -23.78 -5.85 -18.32
CA TYR A 390 -23.68 -7.17 -17.73
C TYR A 390 -22.67 -8.06 -18.45
N PHE A 391 -22.19 -9.07 -17.73
CA PHE A 391 -21.41 -10.18 -18.24
C PHE A 391 -22.21 -11.47 -18.05
N GLN A 392 -22.32 -12.27 -19.10
CA GLN A 392 -23.08 -13.52 -19.06
C GLN A 392 -22.31 -14.64 -18.36
N GLU A 393 -20.99 -14.68 -18.56
CA GLU A 393 -20.14 -15.77 -18.10
C GLU A 393 -19.33 -15.39 -16.86
N ARG A 394 -18.85 -16.41 -16.15
CA ARG A 394 -18.08 -16.28 -14.91
C ARG A 394 -16.93 -17.27 -14.91
N ASN A 395 -15.75 -16.81 -14.52
CA ASN A 395 -14.58 -17.64 -14.27
C ASN A 395 -14.34 -17.76 -12.76
N TYR A 396 -14.48 -18.97 -12.23
CA TYR A 396 -14.35 -19.29 -10.81
C TYR A 396 -12.94 -19.69 -10.37
N THR A 397 -11.98 -19.82 -11.30
CA THR A 397 -10.61 -20.32 -11.02
C THR A 397 -9.89 -19.55 -9.93
N ILE A 398 -10.20 -18.26 -9.75
CA ILE A 398 -9.62 -17.43 -8.69
C ILE A 398 -9.84 -18.01 -7.29
N ARG A 399 -10.94 -18.73 -7.05
CA ARG A 399 -11.26 -19.34 -5.75
C ARG A 399 -10.23 -20.37 -5.35
N ASP A 400 -9.91 -21.27 -6.27
CA ASP A 400 -8.97 -22.35 -6.04
C ASP A 400 -7.56 -21.81 -5.94
N VAL A 401 -7.19 -20.88 -6.84
CA VAL A 401 -5.87 -20.26 -6.84
C VAL A 401 -5.60 -19.52 -5.53
N VAL A 402 -6.55 -18.70 -5.05
CA VAL A 402 -6.36 -17.96 -3.80
C VAL A 402 -6.31 -18.89 -2.59
N GLN A 403 -7.12 -19.95 -2.58
CA GLN A 403 -7.12 -20.95 -1.51
C GLN A 403 -5.79 -21.71 -1.45
N GLN A 404 -5.25 -22.13 -2.59
CA GLN A 404 -3.96 -22.80 -2.67
C GLN A 404 -2.82 -21.87 -2.20
N MET A 405 -2.82 -20.61 -2.67
CA MET A 405 -1.83 -19.61 -2.25
C MET A 405 -1.90 -19.32 -0.74
N PHE A 406 -3.10 -19.26 -0.17
CA PHE A 406 -3.29 -19.06 1.27
C PHE A 406 -2.78 -20.26 2.07
N ASN A 407 -3.12 -21.48 1.65
CA ASN A 407 -2.67 -22.71 2.31
C ASN A 407 -1.15 -22.84 2.25
N LYS A 408 -0.55 -22.57 1.09
CA LYS A 408 0.91 -22.60 0.95
C LYS A 408 1.59 -21.56 1.84
N ARG A 409 1.01 -20.36 1.96
CA ARG A 409 1.49 -19.36 2.92
C ARG A 409 1.42 -19.85 4.36
N ALA A 410 0.36 -20.54 4.75
CA ALA A 410 0.21 -21.11 6.10
C ALA A 410 1.29 -22.17 6.39
N GLU A 411 1.48 -23.12 5.47
CA GLU A 411 2.54 -24.14 5.53
C GLU A 411 3.94 -23.48 5.68
N LEU A 412 4.23 -22.47 4.85
CA LEU A 412 5.52 -21.77 4.91
C LEU A 412 5.71 -20.98 6.22
N LYS A 413 4.64 -20.45 6.81
CA LYS A 413 4.71 -19.80 8.14
C LYS A 413 5.06 -20.80 9.24
N GLU A 414 4.47 -21.99 9.23
CA GLU A 414 4.76 -23.06 10.19
C GLU A 414 6.22 -23.49 10.10
N LEU A 415 6.73 -23.62 8.87
CA LEU A 415 8.14 -23.94 8.60
C LEU A 415 9.11 -22.77 8.85
N LYS A 416 8.60 -21.59 9.26
CA LYS A 416 9.37 -20.33 9.36
C LYS A 416 10.14 -20.00 8.08
N ASN A 417 9.59 -20.41 6.93
CA ASN A 417 10.19 -20.19 5.63
C ASN A 417 9.89 -18.76 5.13
N PRO A 418 10.93 -17.95 4.80
CA PRO A 418 10.76 -16.59 4.28
C PRO A 418 9.84 -16.44 3.07
N ALA A 419 9.70 -17.50 2.25
CA ALA A 419 8.85 -17.48 1.06
C ALA A 419 7.37 -17.15 1.37
N GLN A 420 6.89 -17.34 2.60
CA GLN A 420 5.53 -16.93 3.00
C GLN A 420 5.24 -15.45 2.72
N ILE A 421 6.27 -14.60 2.77
CA ILE A 421 6.16 -13.16 2.51
C ILE A 421 5.74 -12.91 1.07
N ILE A 422 6.26 -13.68 0.11
CA ILE A 422 5.92 -13.57 -1.31
C ILE A 422 4.42 -13.79 -1.49
N TYR A 423 3.90 -14.87 -0.91
CA TYR A 423 2.47 -15.16 -0.93
C TYR A 423 1.65 -14.08 -0.23
N LYS A 424 2.09 -13.59 0.94
CA LYS A 424 1.42 -12.48 1.64
C LYS A 424 1.27 -11.26 0.72
N LEU A 425 2.34 -10.87 0.03
CA LEU A 425 2.33 -9.70 -0.82
C LEU A 425 1.48 -9.91 -2.08
N MET A 426 1.59 -11.07 -2.74
CA MET A 426 0.82 -11.34 -3.95
C MET A 426 -0.69 -11.42 -3.68
N LEU A 427 -1.08 -12.09 -2.59
CA LEU A 427 -2.48 -12.21 -2.15
C LEU A 427 -3.17 -10.85 -1.98
N ASN A 428 -2.43 -9.82 -1.54
CA ASN A 428 -2.97 -8.51 -1.22
C ASN A 428 -2.84 -7.47 -2.35
N SER A 429 -2.21 -7.80 -3.48
CA SER A 429 -1.76 -6.78 -4.44
C SER A 429 -2.29 -6.90 -5.88
N ALA A 430 -2.84 -8.06 -6.27
CA ALA A 430 -3.29 -8.30 -7.65
C ALA A 430 -4.45 -7.39 -8.09
N TYR A 431 -5.49 -7.23 -7.24
CA TYR A 431 -6.68 -6.45 -7.60
C TYR A 431 -6.38 -4.98 -7.88
N GLY A 432 -5.37 -4.40 -7.22
CA GLY A 432 -4.98 -3.01 -7.42
C GLY A 432 -4.56 -2.70 -8.86
N LYS A 433 -4.02 -3.70 -9.58
CA LYS A 433 -3.67 -3.58 -11.00
C LYS A 433 -4.91 -3.69 -11.90
N MET A 434 -5.97 -4.36 -11.46
CA MET A 434 -7.22 -4.48 -12.21
C MET A 434 -7.98 -3.14 -12.24
N ILE A 435 -7.92 -2.36 -11.17
CA ILE A 435 -8.58 -1.04 -11.02
C ILE A 435 -7.61 0.13 -11.22
N GLU A 436 -6.49 -0.10 -11.90
CA GLU A 436 -5.48 0.93 -12.13
C GLU A 436 -6.12 2.13 -12.84
N LYS A 437 -5.80 3.34 -12.35
CA LYS A 437 -6.27 4.59 -12.97
C LYS A 437 -5.65 4.76 -14.36
N ILE A 438 -6.34 5.52 -15.20
CA ILE A 438 -5.77 5.96 -16.47
C ILE A 438 -4.52 6.81 -16.21
N HIS A 439 -3.48 6.61 -17.01
CA HIS A 439 -2.29 7.45 -17.05
C HIS A 439 -2.45 8.43 -18.21
N PRO A 440 -3.03 9.63 -18.01
CA PRO A 440 -3.32 10.55 -19.11
C PRO A 440 -2.07 11.18 -19.72
N THR A 441 -0.91 10.97 -19.09
CA THR A 441 0.35 11.60 -19.47
C THR A 441 1.52 10.64 -19.33
N GLN A 442 2.55 10.85 -20.15
CA GLN A 442 3.86 10.25 -20.02
C GLN A 442 4.93 11.32 -19.79
N THR A 443 6.05 10.91 -19.22
CA THR A 443 7.22 11.77 -19.00
C THR A 443 8.33 11.37 -19.96
N LEU A 444 8.86 12.33 -20.73
CA LEU A 444 10.07 12.18 -21.54
C LEU A 444 11.19 13.03 -20.96
N VAL A 445 12.44 12.56 -21.06
CA VAL A 445 13.63 13.32 -20.68
C VAL A 445 14.49 13.49 -21.93
N LEU A 446 14.53 14.69 -22.48
CA LEU A 446 15.08 14.97 -23.79
C LEU A 446 16.26 15.93 -23.72
N ASP A 447 17.21 15.76 -24.64
CA ASP A 447 18.19 16.81 -24.89
C ASP A 447 17.54 18.03 -25.59
N LYS A 448 18.31 19.11 -25.75
CA LYS A 448 17.81 20.35 -26.35
C LYS A 448 17.30 20.16 -27.79
N LEU A 449 18.00 19.37 -28.59
CA LEU A 449 17.68 19.19 -30.00
C LEU A 449 16.45 18.30 -30.17
N GLU A 450 16.38 17.20 -29.43
CA GLU A 450 15.23 16.31 -29.36
C GLU A 450 13.98 17.03 -28.87
N PHE A 451 14.12 17.88 -27.85
CA PHE A 451 13.03 18.73 -27.38
C PHE A 451 12.51 19.66 -28.49
N TYR A 452 13.39 20.34 -29.22
CA TYR A 452 12.95 21.20 -30.32
C TYR A 452 12.28 20.40 -31.45
N LYS A 453 12.80 19.21 -31.77
CA LYS A 453 12.12 18.29 -32.72
C LYS A 453 10.73 17.89 -32.23
N LEU A 454 10.57 17.64 -30.94
CA LEU A 454 9.29 17.30 -30.33
C LEU A 454 8.29 18.46 -30.44
N VAL A 455 8.73 19.68 -30.09
CA VAL A 455 7.90 20.90 -30.18
C VAL A 455 7.41 21.13 -31.61
N LEU A 456 8.27 20.95 -32.61
CA LEU A 456 7.88 21.13 -34.01
C LEU A 456 6.85 20.09 -34.48
N LYS A 457 6.85 18.88 -33.91
CA LYS A 457 5.97 17.78 -34.33
C LYS A 457 4.64 17.73 -33.59
N GLN A 458 4.63 18.03 -32.29
CA GLN A 458 3.49 17.74 -31.42
C GLN A 458 3.37 18.71 -30.22
N SER A 459 3.60 20.01 -30.46
CA SER A 459 3.49 21.06 -29.43
C SER A 459 2.15 21.06 -28.69
N SER A 460 1.04 20.76 -29.36
CA SER A 460 -0.30 20.69 -28.76
C SER A 460 -0.45 19.61 -27.68
N ASN A 461 0.38 18.56 -27.74
CA ASN A 461 0.34 17.44 -26.80
C ASN A 461 1.23 17.67 -25.58
N ILE A 462 2.03 18.73 -25.56
CA ILE A 462 2.88 19.10 -24.43
C ILE A 462 2.02 19.73 -23.34
N ASP A 463 2.01 19.11 -22.16
CA ASP A 463 1.27 19.58 -20.99
C ASP A 463 2.16 20.43 -20.08
N ASN A 464 3.39 20.00 -19.85
CA ASN A 464 4.35 20.70 -18.99
C ASN A 464 5.80 20.45 -19.43
N VAL A 465 6.69 21.42 -19.18
CA VAL A 465 8.13 21.31 -19.46
C VAL A 465 8.93 21.85 -18.27
N VAL A 466 9.88 21.06 -17.79
CA VAL A 466 10.83 21.46 -16.73
C VAL A 466 12.26 21.30 -17.25
N GLN A 467 13.02 22.39 -17.25
CA GLN A 467 14.43 22.33 -17.60
C GLN A 467 15.28 21.97 -16.37
N THR A 468 16.16 20.97 -16.50
CA THR A 468 17.04 20.53 -15.40
C THR A 468 18.29 19.85 -15.95
N GLY A 469 19.46 20.13 -15.36
CA GLY A 469 20.72 19.46 -15.74
C GLY A 469 21.08 19.53 -17.24
N GLY A 470 20.70 20.62 -17.91
CA GLY A 470 20.90 20.77 -19.37
C GLY A 470 19.90 20.00 -20.25
N LYS A 471 18.88 19.37 -19.67
CA LYS A 471 17.82 18.62 -20.35
C LYS A 471 16.44 19.24 -20.15
N TYR A 472 15.49 18.75 -20.93
CA TYR A 472 14.08 19.07 -20.87
C TYR A 472 13.30 17.85 -20.43
N VAL A 473 12.64 17.94 -19.28
CA VAL A 473 11.69 16.93 -18.86
C VAL A 473 10.29 17.36 -19.27
N VAL A 474 9.71 16.63 -20.21
CA VAL A 474 8.47 16.98 -20.88
C VAL A 474 7.36 16.02 -20.45
N THR A 475 6.25 16.56 -19.96
CA THR A 475 5.02 15.81 -19.75
C THR A 475 4.18 15.91 -21.02
N LEU A 476 3.92 14.78 -21.67
CA LEU A 476 3.11 14.65 -22.87
C LEU A 476 1.78 13.99 -22.56
N LYS A 477 0.69 14.51 -23.12
CA LYS A 477 -0.62 13.85 -23.11
C LYS A 477 -0.55 12.55 -23.91
N GLN A 478 -1.19 11.50 -23.41
CA GLN A 478 -1.29 10.20 -24.06
C GLN A 478 -2.73 9.87 -24.43
N GLU A 479 -2.88 9.10 -25.50
CA GLU A 479 -4.17 8.48 -25.82
C GLU A 479 -4.56 7.47 -24.73
N ILE A 480 -5.78 7.64 -24.22
CA ILE A 480 -6.30 6.82 -23.13
C ILE A 480 -7.02 5.57 -23.64
N ALA A 481 -7.35 5.52 -24.94
CA ALA A 481 -8.16 4.47 -25.55
C ALA A 481 -7.48 3.09 -25.51
N ASP A 482 -6.15 3.05 -25.59
CA ASP A 482 -5.37 1.81 -25.59
C ASP A 482 -5.12 1.25 -24.19
N GLN A 483 -5.40 2.04 -23.15
CA GLN A 483 -5.19 1.60 -21.77
C GLN A 483 -6.34 0.71 -21.32
N SER A 484 -6.11 -0.60 -21.35
CA SER A 484 -7.09 -1.63 -21.02
C SER A 484 -6.80 -2.34 -19.69
N THR A 485 -7.85 -2.67 -18.93
CA THR A 485 -7.75 -3.28 -17.59
C THR A 485 -8.89 -4.28 -17.34
N PHE A 486 -8.81 -5.05 -16.24
CA PHE A 486 -9.88 -5.93 -15.77
C PHE A 486 -10.74 -5.25 -14.69
N THR A 487 -11.10 -3.98 -14.89
CA THR A 487 -11.72 -3.12 -13.84
C THR A 487 -12.92 -3.78 -13.18
N PHE A 488 -13.77 -4.46 -13.96
CA PHE A 488 -14.94 -5.20 -13.47
C PHE A 488 -14.58 -6.22 -12.37
N GLY A 489 -13.52 -7.01 -12.55
CA GLY A 489 -13.10 -8.03 -11.59
C GLY A 489 -12.57 -7.39 -10.31
N GLY A 490 -11.79 -6.31 -10.43
CA GLY A 490 -11.29 -5.58 -9.28
C GLY A 490 -12.38 -4.82 -8.51
N VAL A 491 -13.42 -4.33 -9.18
CA VAL A 491 -14.63 -3.78 -8.53
C VAL A 491 -15.30 -4.87 -7.70
N LEU A 492 -15.50 -6.06 -8.27
CA LEU A 492 -16.16 -7.17 -7.56
C LEU A 492 -15.36 -7.62 -6.33
N VAL A 493 -14.02 -7.64 -6.39
CA VAL A 493 -13.15 -7.87 -5.21
C VAL A 493 -13.46 -6.87 -4.10
N LEU A 494 -13.52 -5.57 -4.44
CA LEU A 494 -13.82 -4.52 -3.46
C LEU A 494 -15.24 -4.64 -2.90
N SER A 495 -16.22 -5.02 -3.71
CA SER A 495 -17.62 -5.13 -3.31
C SER A 495 -17.84 -6.32 -2.39
N VAL A 496 -17.28 -7.49 -2.72
CA VAL A 496 -17.36 -8.69 -1.89
C VAL A 496 -16.56 -8.52 -0.59
N SER A 497 -15.41 -7.81 -0.62
CA SER A 497 -14.70 -7.48 0.63
C SER A 497 -15.53 -6.58 1.55
N LYS A 498 -16.27 -5.60 1.00
CA LYS A 498 -17.19 -4.77 1.78
C LYS A 498 -18.36 -5.60 2.33
N ARG A 499 -18.91 -6.54 1.54
CA ARG A 499 -19.94 -7.48 2.00
C ARG A 499 -19.51 -8.29 3.21
N ILE A 500 -18.28 -8.82 3.22
CA ILE A 500 -17.75 -9.56 4.38
C ILE A 500 -17.78 -8.68 5.63
N MET A 501 -17.33 -7.43 5.53
CA MET A 501 -17.37 -6.49 6.65
C MET A 501 -18.81 -6.12 7.04
N ASN A 502 -19.68 -5.84 6.06
CA ASN A 502 -21.08 -5.47 6.29
C ASN A 502 -21.84 -6.58 7.00
N GLN A 503 -21.63 -7.84 6.63
CA GLN A 503 -22.27 -8.99 7.27
C GLN A 503 -21.97 -9.04 8.77
N VAL A 504 -20.74 -8.72 9.18
CA VAL A 504 -20.35 -8.70 10.60
C VAL A 504 -20.85 -7.44 11.30
N MET A 505 -20.59 -6.27 10.70
CA MET A 505 -20.91 -4.98 11.33
C MET A 505 -22.42 -4.75 11.44
N CYS A 506 -23.20 -5.06 10.41
CA CYS A 506 -24.65 -4.92 10.47
C CYS A 506 -25.25 -5.93 11.45
N THR A 507 -24.72 -7.16 11.55
CA THR A 507 -25.14 -8.10 12.59
C THR A 507 -24.80 -7.59 14.00
N ALA A 508 -23.67 -6.92 14.19
CA ALA A 508 -23.36 -6.27 15.46
C ALA A 508 -24.36 -5.15 15.79
N GLU A 509 -24.63 -4.25 14.84
CA GLU A 509 -25.60 -3.16 15.00
C GLU A 509 -27.03 -3.69 15.25
N ASP A 510 -27.47 -4.72 14.54
CA ASP A 510 -28.79 -5.36 14.71
C ASP A 510 -28.95 -5.95 16.13
N ASN A 511 -27.85 -6.39 16.75
CA ASN A 511 -27.80 -6.91 18.12
C ASN A 511 -27.42 -5.83 19.15
N LYS A 512 -27.43 -4.54 18.77
CA LYS A 512 -27.13 -3.39 19.64
C LYS A 512 -25.73 -3.47 20.26
N LEU A 513 -24.77 -4.00 19.51
CA LEU A 513 -23.37 -4.09 19.93
C LEU A 513 -22.61 -2.90 19.37
N ASP A 514 -21.96 -2.14 20.25
CA ASP A 514 -21.27 -0.91 19.86
C ASP A 514 -19.95 -1.21 19.12
N ILE A 515 -19.83 -0.68 17.91
CA ILE A 515 -18.57 -0.57 17.17
C ILE A 515 -18.14 0.90 17.17
N TYR A 516 -16.88 1.18 17.48
CA TYR A 516 -16.38 2.55 17.65
C TYR A 516 -15.69 3.10 16.41
N TYR A 517 -15.03 2.23 15.65
CA TYR A 517 -14.22 2.63 14.51
C TYR A 517 -14.08 1.47 13.51
N GLN A 518 -13.92 1.81 12.24
CA GLN A 518 -13.58 0.86 11.17
C GLN A 518 -12.47 1.45 10.28
N ASP A 519 -11.51 0.62 9.87
CA ASP A 519 -10.59 0.92 8.76
C ASP A 519 -10.43 -0.32 7.87
N THR A 520 -11.17 -0.34 6.76
CA THR A 520 -11.07 -1.34 5.69
C THR A 520 -11.43 -2.76 6.13
N ASP A 521 -10.51 -3.46 6.77
CA ASP A 521 -10.57 -4.87 7.20
C ASP A 521 -10.68 -5.06 8.71
N SER A 522 -10.53 -3.99 9.49
CA SER A 522 -10.65 -4.04 10.95
C SER A 522 -11.79 -3.18 11.49
N MET A 523 -12.31 -3.57 12.66
CA MET A 523 -13.22 -2.78 13.46
C MET A 523 -12.88 -2.84 14.95
N GLN A 524 -13.03 -1.74 15.67
CA GLN A 524 -12.79 -1.70 17.12
C GLN A 524 -14.11 -1.78 17.88
N ILE A 525 -14.25 -2.84 18.69
CA ILE A 525 -15.48 -3.27 19.37
C ILE A 525 -15.18 -3.64 20.83
N ASN A 526 -16.19 -3.60 21.69
CA ASN A 526 -16.08 -4.13 23.05
C ASN A 526 -15.80 -5.64 23.03
N LYS A 527 -14.80 -6.07 23.82
CA LYS A 527 -14.40 -7.47 23.96
C LYS A 527 -15.55 -8.37 24.42
N ALA A 528 -16.36 -7.88 25.37
CA ALA A 528 -17.52 -8.60 25.89
C ALA A 528 -18.61 -8.86 24.83
N SER A 529 -18.66 -8.06 23.77
CA SER A 529 -19.64 -8.21 22.68
C SER A 529 -19.32 -9.35 21.71
N LEU A 530 -18.08 -9.87 21.73
CA LEU A 530 -17.63 -10.87 20.74
C LEU A 530 -18.42 -12.18 20.79
N ASN A 531 -18.78 -12.67 21.98
CA ASN A 531 -19.54 -13.92 22.12
C ASN A 531 -20.93 -13.81 21.51
N VAL A 532 -21.66 -12.72 21.86
CA VAL A 532 -23.00 -12.44 21.32
C VAL A 532 -22.93 -12.26 19.80
N LEU A 533 -21.93 -11.53 19.30
CA LEU A 533 -21.73 -11.33 17.88
C LEU A 533 -21.46 -12.65 17.15
N GLN A 534 -20.60 -13.51 17.69
CA GLN A 534 -20.30 -14.81 17.10
C GLN A 534 -21.54 -15.69 17.01
N GLU A 535 -22.34 -15.77 18.08
CA GLU A 535 -23.58 -16.56 18.09
C GLU A 535 -24.61 -16.03 17.09
N ALA A 536 -24.87 -14.72 17.10
CA ALA A 536 -25.80 -14.10 16.16
C ALA A 536 -25.37 -14.29 14.70
N TYR A 537 -24.06 -14.15 14.42
CA TYR A 537 -23.50 -14.35 13.09
C TYR A 537 -23.60 -15.82 12.64
N GLN A 538 -23.28 -16.77 13.53
CA GLN A 538 -23.42 -18.21 13.26
C GLN A 538 -24.88 -18.56 12.96
N ASN A 539 -25.83 -18.02 13.72
CA ASN A 539 -27.26 -18.25 13.49
C ASN A 539 -27.73 -17.69 12.14
N LYS A 540 -27.32 -16.46 11.79
CA LYS A 540 -27.73 -15.80 10.54
C LYS A 540 -27.08 -16.42 9.29
N TYR A 541 -25.79 -16.73 9.35
CA TYR A 541 -25.02 -17.11 8.15
C TYR A 541 -24.50 -18.54 8.15
N GLN A 542 -24.73 -19.32 9.21
CA GLN A 542 -24.26 -20.70 9.36
C GLN A 542 -22.74 -20.84 9.15
N ARG A 543 -21.98 -19.82 9.57
CA ARG A 543 -20.52 -19.74 9.41
C ARG A 543 -19.85 -19.28 10.70
N GLN A 544 -18.73 -19.90 11.04
CA GLN A 544 -17.93 -19.50 12.20
C GLN A 544 -17.29 -18.14 11.98
N LEU A 545 -17.48 -17.20 12.91
CA LEU A 545 -16.95 -15.84 12.82
C LEU A 545 -15.49 -15.73 13.29
N ILE A 546 -15.15 -16.28 14.46
CA ILE A 546 -13.82 -16.11 15.07
C ILE A 546 -12.91 -17.28 14.72
N GLY A 547 -11.69 -16.98 14.25
CA GLY A 547 -10.67 -17.98 13.97
C GLY A 547 -9.55 -17.46 13.05
N SER A 548 -8.78 -18.38 12.49
CA SER A 548 -7.57 -18.10 11.69
C SER A 548 -7.70 -18.43 10.20
N ALA A 549 -8.87 -18.91 9.75
CA ALA A 549 -9.13 -19.23 8.35
C ALA A 549 -9.66 -18.00 7.57
N MET A 550 -9.52 -18.02 6.24
CA MET A 550 -10.16 -17.00 5.38
C MET A 550 -11.67 -16.92 5.63
N GLY A 551 -12.18 -15.69 5.71
CA GLY A 551 -13.56 -15.36 6.05
C GLY A 551 -13.85 -15.26 7.55
N GLN A 552 -12.85 -15.56 8.40
CA GLN A 552 -12.94 -15.39 9.86
C GLN A 552 -12.23 -14.11 10.32
N PHE A 553 -12.42 -13.79 11.60
CA PHE A 553 -11.88 -12.61 12.26
C PHE A 553 -11.11 -12.98 13.53
N HIS A 554 -10.13 -12.16 13.91
CA HIS A 554 -9.43 -12.26 15.20
C HIS A 554 -9.03 -10.89 15.74
N SER A 555 -8.62 -10.82 17.00
CA SER A 555 -8.04 -9.60 17.56
C SER A 555 -6.63 -9.38 17.00
N ASP A 556 -6.31 -8.17 16.48
CA ASP A 556 -5.03 -7.85 15.82
C ASP A 556 -4.19 -6.78 16.53
N PHE A 557 -4.56 -6.33 17.73
CA PHE A 557 -3.64 -5.49 18.51
C PHE A 557 -2.32 -6.23 18.77
N LYS A 558 -1.21 -5.57 18.46
CA LYS A 558 0.16 -6.09 18.60
C LYS A 558 1.01 -5.10 19.37
N SER A 559 1.89 -5.64 20.20
CA SER A 559 2.90 -4.89 20.94
C SER A 559 4.22 -5.65 20.88
N GLU A 560 5.34 -4.92 20.90
CA GLU A 560 6.67 -5.51 21.09
C GLU A 560 6.94 -5.83 22.58
N LEU A 561 6.15 -5.28 23.50
CA LEU A 561 6.29 -5.49 24.95
C LEU A 561 5.65 -6.80 25.43
N GLY A 562 4.80 -7.44 24.62
CA GLY A 562 4.15 -8.71 24.95
C GLY A 562 2.79 -8.91 24.28
N GLU A 563 2.06 -9.91 24.76
CA GLU A 563 0.69 -10.19 24.30
C GLU A 563 -0.28 -9.11 24.78
N VAL A 564 -1.10 -8.58 23.87
CA VAL A 564 -2.08 -7.54 24.19
C VAL A 564 -3.37 -8.19 24.68
N GLN A 565 -3.80 -7.85 25.90
CA GLN A 565 -5.04 -8.40 26.48
C GLN A 565 -6.28 -7.72 25.92
N HIS A 566 -6.24 -6.39 25.83
CA HIS A 566 -7.27 -5.47 25.32
C HIS A 566 -6.70 -4.04 25.34
N ALA A 567 -7.41 -3.09 24.75
CA ALA A 567 -7.23 -1.68 25.02
C ALA A 567 -8.19 -1.22 26.12
N ASP A 568 -7.68 -0.49 27.12
CA ASP A 568 -8.47 0.01 28.26
C ASP A 568 -8.87 1.48 28.11
N GLN A 569 -8.25 2.20 27.18
CA GLN A 569 -8.60 3.55 26.79
C GLN A 569 -8.48 3.72 25.29
N ALA A 570 -9.40 4.47 24.68
CA ALA A 570 -9.31 4.85 23.27
C ALA A 570 -9.95 6.21 22.98
N VAL A 571 -9.32 6.96 22.08
CA VAL A 571 -9.81 8.24 21.57
C VAL A 571 -9.86 8.17 20.04
N TYR A 572 -11.05 8.29 19.46
CA TYR A 572 -11.28 8.28 18.02
C TYR A 572 -11.74 9.65 17.56
N ILE A 573 -10.96 10.32 16.72
CA ILE A 573 -11.21 11.72 16.35
C ILE A 573 -11.75 11.81 14.92
N SER A 574 -11.11 11.11 13.98
CA SER A 574 -11.52 11.10 12.57
C SER A 574 -10.92 9.91 11.82
N LYS A 575 -11.18 9.83 10.51
CA LYS A 575 -10.60 8.81 9.62
C LYS A 575 -9.08 8.78 9.77
N LYS A 576 -8.53 7.65 10.22
CA LYS A 576 -7.09 7.41 10.42
C LYS A 576 -6.43 8.35 11.46
N VAL A 577 -7.23 8.85 12.41
CA VAL A 577 -6.76 9.62 13.56
C VAL A 577 -7.42 9.09 14.83
N TYR A 578 -6.72 8.20 15.53
CA TYR A 578 -7.15 7.64 16.80
C TYR A 578 -5.94 7.13 17.61
N CYS A 579 -6.13 6.95 18.91
CA CYS A 579 -5.15 6.36 19.82
C CYS A 579 -5.86 5.36 20.74
N ALA A 580 -5.24 4.22 20.99
CA ALA A 580 -5.69 3.25 21.99
C ALA A 580 -4.53 2.87 22.92
N ARG A 581 -4.75 2.86 24.23
CA ARG A 581 -3.80 2.37 25.21
C ARG A 581 -4.02 0.87 25.40
N LEU A 582 -2.97 0.09 25.16
CA LEU A 582 -2.97 -1.36 25.17
C LEU A 582 -2.50 -1.87 26.53
N VAL A 583 -3.24 -2.79 27.12
CA VAL A 583 -2.87 -3.47 28.36
C VAL A 583 -2.11 -4.75 28.02
N ILE A 584 -0.85 -4.83 28.47
CA ILE A 584 -0.01 -6.02 28.32
C ILE A 584 -0.06 -6.85 29.61
N ASP A 585 0.29 -6.22 30.73
CA ASP A 585 0.20 -6.82 32.07
C ASP A 585 -0.25 -5.74 33.07
N ALA A 586 -1.55 -5.76 33.37
CA ALA A 586 -2.16 -4.83 34.32
C ALA A 586 -1.57 -4.97 35.74
N SER A 587 -1.15 -6.17 36.14
CA SER A 587 -0.58 -6.41 37.48
C SER A 587 0.78 -5.73 37.68
N LYS A 588 1.50 -5.51 36.57
CA LYS A 588 2.82 -4.86 36.55
C LYS A 588 2.80 -3.45 35.99
N ASN A 589 1.61 -2.89 35.69
CA ASN A 589 1.46 -1.60 35.01
C ASN A 589 2.24 -1.50 33.69
N ILE A 590 2.24 -2.58 32.89
CA ILE A 590 2.89 -2.59 31.58
C ILE A 590 1.84 -2.28 30.50
N TYR A 591 2.01 -1.12 29.86
CA TYR A 591 1.13 -0.61 28.83
C TYR A 591 1.91 -0.27 27.55
N ASP A 592 1.23 -0.33 26.41
CA ASP A 592 1.72 0.15 25.12
C ASP A 592 0.65 1.04 24.47
N TYR A 593 0.92 1.63 23.31
CA TYR A 593 -0.01 2.49 22.59
C TYR A 593 -0.13 2.11 21.11
N HIS A 594 -1.37 1.95 20.63
CA HIS A 594 -1.66 1.90 19.21
C HIS A 594 -2.04 3.29 18.70
N VAL A 595 -1.09 3.95 18.03
CA VAL A 595 -1.19 5.36 17.63
C VAL A 595 -1.39 5.47 16.13
N ARG A 596 -2.47 6.13 15.69
CA ARG A 596 -2.73 6.46 14.28
C ARG A 596 -2.98 7.95 14.13
N MET A 597 -2.19 8.61 13.28
CA MET A 597 -2.39 10.01 12.89
C MET A 597 -1.94 10.21 11.45
N LYS A 598 -2.89 10.20 10.52
CA LYS A 598 -2.56 10.33 9.10
C LYS A 598 -1.81 11.64 8.82
N GLY A 599 -0.58 11.50 8.33
CA GLY A 599 0.26 12.62 7.92
C GLY A 599 1.19 13.18 8.99
N VAL A 600 1.24 12.59 10.18
CA VAL A 600 2.22 12.89 11.23
C VAL A 600 2.96 11.59 11.58
N SER A 601 4.28 11.63 11.69
CA SER A 601 5.06 10.44 12.06
C SER A 601 4.98 10.16 13.55
N LEU A 602 5.00 8.89 13.95
CA LEU A 602 4.98 8.48 15.35
C LEU A 602 6.03 9.23 16.18
N GLY A 603 7.28 9.36 15.68
CA GLY A 603 8.32 10.11 16.37
C GLY A 603 7.97 11.59 16.65
N ALA A 604 7.27 12.27 15.73
CA ALA A 604 6.84 13.65 15.97
C ALA A 604 5.71 13.72 17.00
N ILE A 605 4.85 12.69 17.04
CA ILE A 605 3.81 12.56 18.08
C ILE A 605 4.46 12.27 19.43
N SER A 606 5.46 11.40 19.49
CA SER A 606 6.20 11.07 20.72
C SER A 606 6.86 12.29 21.32
N VAL A 607 7.60 13.08 20.53
CA VAL A 607 8.24 14.32 21.00
C VAL A 607 7.20 15.30 21.56
N GLU A 608 6.08 15.47 20.86
CA GLU A 608 5.00 16.34 21.33
C GLU A 608 4.35 15.82 22.62
N ALA A 609 4.13 14.50 22.71
CA ALA A 609 3.60 13.85 23.90
C ALA A 609 4.54 14.00 25.09
N GLU A 610 5.85 13.81 24.91
CA GLU A 610 6.88 13.97 25.94
C GLU A 610 6.92 15.42 26.45
N ASN A 611 7.00 16.39 25.55
CA ASN A 611 7.15 17.80 25.89
C ASN A 611 5.92 18.39 26.59
N ASN A 612 4.71 18.07 26.11
CA ASN A 612 3.49 18.77 26.52
C ASN A 612 2.48 17.89 27.28
N PHE A 613 2.64 16.56 27.24
CA PHE A 613 1.69 15.60 27.82
C PHE A 613 2.35 14.53 28.70
N LYS A 614 3.63 14.72 29.10
CA LYS A 614 4.39 13.78 29.94
C LYS A 614 4.45 12.35 29.37
N GLY A 615 4.49 12.23 28.04
CA GLY A 615 4.52 10.95 27.31
C GLY A 615 3.15 10.26 27.20
N ASP A 616 2.06 10.87 27.66
CA ASP A 616 0.72 10.29 27.62
C ASP A 616 0.01 10.60 26.30
N PHE A 617 -0.04 9.59 25.41
CA PHE A 617 -0.67 9.71 24.10
C PHE A 617 -2.19 9.89 24.21
N ILE A 618 -2.85 9.32 25.24
CA ILE A 618 -4.31 9.48 25.40
C ILE A 618 -4.64 10.94 25.67
N LYS A 619 -3.92 11.59 26.59
CA LYS A 619 -4.12 13.03 26.88
C LYS A 619 -3.88 13.93 25.68
N LEU A 620 -2.84 13.64 24.88
CA LEU A 620 -2.58 14.37 23.64
C LEU A 620 -3.78 14.26 22.69
N TYR A 621 -4.33 13.06 22.53
CA TYR A 621 -5.49 12.85 21.66
C TYR A 621 -6.79 13.40 22.25
N GLU A 622 -6.99 13.39 23.56
CA GLU A 622 -8.11 14.08 24.24
C GLU A 622 -8.05 15.59 24.02
N TYR A 623 -6.84 16.18 24.04
CA TYR A 623 -6.66 17.60 23.73
C TYR A 623 -7.12 17.95 22.32
N LEU A 624 -6.76 17.12 21.32
CA LEU A 624 -7.25 17.23 19.94
C LEU A 624 -8.76 16.95 19.83
N PHE A 625 -9.28 15.98 20.58
CA PHE A 625 -10.70 15.65 20.65
C PHE A 625 -11.51 16.86 21.12
N ASN A 626 -10.97 17.63 22.07
CA ASN A 626 -11.54 18.87 22.58
C ASN A 626 -11.33 20.09 21.64
N GLN A 627 -11.02 19.85 20.36
CA GLN A 627 -10.87 20.85 19.30
C GLN A 627 -9.67 21.79 19.46
N ASN A 628 -8.78 21.52 20.40
CA ASN A 628 -7.59 22.32 20.56
C ASN A 628 -6.57 21.94 19.46
N PRO A 629 -6.00 22.92 18.74
CA PRO A 629 -5.01 22.64 17.71
C PRO A 629 -3.66 22.25 18.31
N ILE A 630 -2.96 21.30 17.67
CA ILE A 630 -1.56 20.96 18.00
C ILE A 630 -0.69 21.19 16.77
N LYS A 631 0.51 21.72 16.99
CA LYS A 631 1.56 21.87 15.97
C LYS A 631 2.61 20.78 16.14
N PHE A 632 2.69 19.88 15.18
CA PHE A 632 3.72 18.85 15.16
C PHE A 632 4.88 19.28 14.27
N ASP A 633 6.11 19.23 14.78
CA ASP A 633 7.29 19.36 13.93
C ASP A 633 7.69 18.00 13.35
N LEU A 634 7.48 17.84 12.04
CA LEU A 634 7.82 16.61 11.35
C LEU A 634 9.33 16.43 11.12
N CYS A 635 10.12 17.49 11.33
CA CYS A 635 11.58 17.43 11.28
C CYS A 635 12.21 16.97 12.62
N ALA A 636 11.44 16.95 13.72
CA ALA A 636 11.97 16.70 15.07
C ALA A 636 12.70 15.36 15.25
N THR A 637 12.37 14.34 14.44
CA THR A 637 12.93 12.99 14.58
C THR A 637 13.66 12.48 13.36
N LYS A 638 13.52 13.15 12.21
CA LYS A 638 14.18 12.75 10.97
C LYS A 638 14.22 13.87 9.94
N PRO A 639 15.22 13.90 9.05
CA PRO A 639 15.23 14.79 7.91
C PRO A 639 13.99 14.61 7.03
N ILE A 640 13.36 15.72 6.64
CA ILE A 640 12.27 15.73 5.68
C ILE A 640 12.75 16.34 4.37
N PHE A 641 12.53 15.62 3.27
CA PHE A 641 12.89 16.08 1.94
C PHE A 641 11.70 16.70 1.21
N GLU A 642 11.90 17.89 0.66
CA GLU A 642 11.00 18.54 -0.27
C GLU A 642 11.45 18.27 -1.71
N TYR A 643 10.51 17.87 -2.55
CA TYR A 643 10.74 17.62 -3.97
C TYR A 643 10.12 18.76 -4.77
N LYS A 644 10.96 19.60 -5.38
CA LYS A 644 10.51 20.67 -6.29
C LYS A 644 11.10 20.42 -7.68
N GLY A 645 10.23 20.03 -8.62
CA GLY A 645 10.63 19.58 -9.95
C GLY A 645 11.55 18.35 -9.89
N TYR A 646 12.75 18.49 -10.45
CA TYR A 646 13.79 17.45 -10.49
C TYR A 646 14.92 17.68 -9.49
N ARG A 647 14.66 18.44 -8.41
CA ARG A 647 15.60 18.71 -7.32
C ARG A 647 15.03 18.26 -5.97
N VAL A 648 15.93 17.96 -5.04
CA VAL A 648 15.61 17.60 -3.65
C VAL A 648 16.21 18.65 -2.73
N PHE A 649 15.43 19.09 -1.76
CA PHE A 649 15.85 20.02 -0.72
C PHE A 649 15.57 19.38 0.64
N THR A 650 16.47 19.55 1.61
CA THR A 650 16.19 19.19 3.00
C THR A 650 15.44 20.35 3.64
N LYS A 651 14.36 20.07 4.38
CA LYS A 651 13.62 21.09 5.13
C LYS A 651 14.25 21.29 6.50
N ASP A 652 14.55 22.53 6.84
CA ASP A 652 15.02 22.92 8.18
C ASP A 652 13.90 22.91 9.22
N SER A 653 12.64 23.11 8.78
CA SER A 653 11.44 22.99 9.61
C SER A 653 10.26 22.51 8.78
N PHE A 654 9.43 21.65 9.36
CA PHE A 654 8.17 21.25 8.74
C PHE A 654 7.05 21.07 9.76
N ILE A 655 6.48 22.20 10.17
CA ILE A 655 5.35 22.22 11.10
C ILE A 655 4.05 21.84 10.39
N ARG A 656 3.35 20.87 10.95
CA ARG A 656 1.98 20.52 10.59
C ARG A 656 1.05 20.83 11.75
N GLN A 657 0.18 21.81 11.55
CA GLN A 657 -0.90 22.08 12.50
C GLN A 657 -2.08 21.16 12.21
N LEU A 658 -2.54 20.43 13.22
CA LEU A 658 -3.77 19.67 13.15
C LEU A 658 -4.80 20.32 14.08
N ALA A 659 -6.01 20.47 13.55
CA ALA A 659 -7.18 20.88 14.28
C ALA A 659 -8.36 20.07 13.75
N PHE A 660 -9.23 19.66 14.66
CA PHE A 660 -10.45 18.94 14.32
C PHE A 660 -11.61 19.80 14.82
N PRO A 661 -12.18 20.69 14.00
CA PRO A 661 -13.41 21.40 14.35
C PRO A 661 -14.60 20.44 14.33
N LEU A 662 -15.65 20.71 15.11
CA LEU A 662 -16.89 19.91 15.03
C LEU A 662 -17.39 19.91 13.59
N ASN A 663 -17.64 18.71 13.07
CA ASN A 663 -18.16 18.50 11.73
C ASN A 663 -19.67 18.86 11.68
N LYS A 664 -20.23 19.02 10.47
CA LYS A 664 -21.66 19.38 10.28
C LYS A 664 -22.65 18.39 10.93
N HIS A 665 -22.20 17.20 11.32
CA HIS A 665 -23.02 16.16 11.97
C HIS A 665 -22.94 16.18 13.52
N GLU A 666 -21.97 16.92 14.07
CA GLU A 666 -21.79 17.18 15.51
C GLU A 666 -22.24 18.59 15.92
N LYS A 667 -22.34 19.52 14.96
CA LYS A 667 -23.08 20.78 15.09
C LYS A 667 -24.56 20.54 14.89
#